data_AF-A0A9P6FU75-F1
#
_entry.id   AF-A0A9P6FU75-F1
#
_cell.length_a   1.000
_cell.length_b   1.000
_cell.length_c   1.000
_cell.angle_alpha   90.00
_cell.angle_beta   90.00
_cell.angle_gamma   90.00
#
_symmetry.space_group_name_H-M   'P 1'
#
loop_
_entity.id
_entity.type
_entity.pdbx_description
1 polymer ?
#
loop_
_entity_poly.entity_id
_entity_poly.type
_entity_poly.pdbx_seq_one_letter_code
_entity_poly.pdbx_strand_id
1 'polypeptide(L)'
;MLSLQIQQTGDLSILKREIPEDPEDKEAKEFVLAHGGQNVVMNNPELVEEFAKKIHLSMSDQVMEQMQSNMEEILEENQARIEVILKENTANAVADTIKALASKVREQEAEQRLTCVQCDKEYRASANGPEACSFHKAGNYSGGFSCCGKNAPCSYSSHRAVHHCDHPYTSFYDYVSAITGYTDTVEKWATIEETNLMTDTTRKASVGKLLRWRSFAARISEPLMVLRVGTIAHDSPYHFHVYTAEALKEANTAIQLGSKSTVIFRSQKEEDEFEMAEWTLNDAGVINGIKLTCRVSTSDTASVTWVPINIESASKDGEIKILSKAFFKSYKPAEPYELPETRHKGFILPAKAIRAIREFKPRTSLPLVVAPQGRMVANMLGQYVRNNADKFQGTLRFFNKSSPASDKYVIIASATAEYRFVGDEKYSQPESFTFGDIKFPATIGPTQSLDIPYEVIVRRDEEHASMMLTCWNWALIALHRPVRVRFTFKDIEDEKLVIIQEYIHQPTNRLSVKEESDLLFLHIDDALEGSRSCVRIKRADDESHVINVNGNRLTVQDLNRIVYQAEKAGQSEYDLNYGRDSGSYKWKAWALVDLSCRRVYGFKMLLERGSTSRKNNSVAMGYAACPIYESHVDEDGEVVKETEMRPIRYADEKIKCPEVEVTDALKVIEDDGYDDEKPLPPPPTAVVSIAAAAVTATAATAAISEVAKATSSLDTAVFSSSMTTLEKRLESLDVNVARMATALEKLVDILSQ
;
A
#
# COMPACT_ATOMS: atom_id res chain seq x y z
N MET A 1 7.48 20.25 -83.92
CA MET A 1 8.76 20.63 -83.25
C MET A 1 8.54 21.24 -81.87
N LEU A 2 7.68 22.25 -81.70
CA LEU A 2 7.36 22.86 -80.39
C LEU A 2 6.88 21.87 -79.32
N SER A 3 6.06 20.89 -79.70
CA SER A 3 5.59 19.80 -78.81
C SER A 3 6.72 18.90 -78.30
N LEU A 4 7.75 18.66 -79.11
CA LEU A 4 8.93 17.87 -78.75
C LEU A 4 9.87 18.64 -77.81
N GLN A 5 9.98 19.96 -77.95
CA GLN A 5 10.79 20.80 -77.06
C GLN A 5 10.17 20.98 -75.66
N ILE A 6 8.85 21.06 -75.55
CA ILE A 6 8.14 21.16 -74.25
C ILE A 6 8.33 19.88 -73.43
N GLN A 7 8.26 18.70 -74.07
CA GLN A 7 8.50 17.42 -73.38
C GLN A 7 9.94 17.24 -72.91
N GLN A 8 10.92 17.83 -73.61
CA GLN A 8 12.33 17.71 -73.23
C GLN A 8 12.78 18.70 -72.15
N THR A 9 12.11 19.85 -72.01
CA THR A 9 12.57 20.94 -71.12
C THR A 9 11.64 21.21 -69.94
N GLY A 10 10.37 20.77 -69.99
CA GLY A 10 9.41 20.95 -68.90
C GLY A 10 9.00 22.42 -68.64
N ASP A 11 9.38 23.35 -69.52
CA ASP A 11 9.09 24.78 -69.36
C ASP A 11 7.96 25.23 -70.31
N LEU A 12 6.83 25.64 -69.72
CA LEU A 12 5.63 26.12 -70.42
C LEU A 12 5.76 27.57 -70.92
N SER A 13 6.87 28.27 -70.62
CA SER A 13 7.12 29.65 -71.06
C SER A 13 7.27 29.81 -72.59
N ILE A 14 7.54 28.73 -73.31
CA ILE A 14 7.73 28.70 -74.78
C ILE A 14 6.44 29.02 -75.55
N LEU A 15 5.25 28.78 -74.96
CA LEU A 15 3.96 29.12 -75.58
C LEU A 15 3.68 30.63 -75.67
N LYS A 16 4.53 31.48 -75.07
CA LYS A 16 4.37 32.94 -75.06
C LYS A 16 5.25 33.69 -76.07
N ARG A 17 5.96 33.00 -76.97
CA ARG A 17 6.74 33.67 -78.03
C ARG A 17 5.84 34.03 -79.21
N GLU A 18 5.79 35.33 -79.54
CA GLU A 18 5.15 35.82 -80.76
C GLU A 18 5.85 35.25 -82.01
N ILE A 19 5.04 34.87 -83.00
CA ILE A 19 5.49 34.29 -84.26
C ILE A 19 6.15 35.42 -85.08
N PRO A 20 7.38 35.24 -85.61
CA PRO A 20 7.99 36.24 -86.48
C PRO A 20 7.17 36.36 -87.78
N GLU A 21 6.65 37.53 -88.09
CA GLU A 21 6.05 37.80 -89.41
C GLU A 21 7.16 37.97 -90.45
N ASP A 22 7.05 37.24 -91.55
CA ASP A 22 7.96 37.33 -92.69
C ASP A 22 7.80 38.71 -93.37
N PRO A 23 8.88 39.45 -93.69
CA PRO A 23 8.79 40.76 -94.35
C PRO A 23 7.96 40.75 -95.65
N GLU A 24 7.93 39.63 -96.37
CA GLU A 24 7.14 39.46 -97.59
C GLU A 24 5.62 39.42 -97.32
N ASP A 25 5.20 38.83 -96.19
CA ASP A 25 3.80 38.79 -95.77
C ASP A 25 3.27 40.17 -95.35
N LYS A 26 4.16 41.05 -94.88
CA LYS A 26 3.80 42.41 -94.49
C LYS A 26 3.56 43.29 -95.73
N GLU A 27 4.41 43.18 -96.75
CA GLU A 27 4.22 43.91 -98.01
C GLU A 27 3.00 43.41 -98.79
N ALA A 28 2.70 42.11 -98.74
CA ALA A 28 1.50 41.54 -99.33
C ALA A 28 0.22 42.05 -98.68
N LYS A 29 0.17 42.08 -97.33
CA LYS A 29 -0.97 42.62 -96.58
C LYS A 29 -1.19 44.11 -96.87
N GLU A 30 -0.13 44.91 -96.94
CA GLU A 30 -0.23 46.36 -97.24
C GLU A 30 -0.72 46.61 -98.68
N PHE A 31 -0.24 45.84 -99.67
CA PHE A 31 -0.71 45.96 -101.05
C PHE A 31 -2.19 45.60 -101.21
N VAL A 32 -2.62 44.52 -100.56
CA VAL A 32 -4.02 44.05 -100.57
C VAL A 32 -4.96 45.05 -99.90
N LEU A 33 -4.53 45.67 -98.78
CA LEU A 33 -5.30 46.71 -98.11
C LEU A 33 -5.43 47.99 -98.93
N ALA A 34 -4.36 48.40 -99.62
CA ALA A 34 -4.35 49.60 -100.45
C ALA A 34 -5.29 49.50 -101.68
N HIS A 35 -5.55 48.29 -102.19
CA HIS A 35 -6.33 48.07 -103.42
C HIS A 35 -7.73 47.48 -103.16
N GLY A 36 -8.26 47.62 -101.95
CA GLY A 36 -9.66 47.30 -101.64
C GLY A 36 -9.94 45.85 -101.25
N GLY A 37 -8.91 45.08 -100.91
CA GLY A 37 -9.03 43.72 -100.37
C GLY A 37 -8.70 42.61 -101.36
N GLN A 38 -8.49 41.40 -100.81
CA GLN A 38 -7.89 40.27 -101.52
C GLN A 38 -8.69 39.83 -102.75
N ASN A 39 -10.01 39.89 -102.66
CA ASN A 39 -10.91 39.53 -103.76
C ASN A 39 -10.88 40.50 -104.94
N VAL A 40 -10.45 41.75 -104.74
CA VAL A 40 -10.32 42.74 -105.83
C VAL A 40 -9.00 42.55 -106.57
N VAL A 41 -7.92 42.26 -105.83
CA VAL A 41 -6.60 42.00 -106.41
C VAL A 41 -6.59 40.72 -107.23
N MET A 42 -7.16 39.61 -106.74
CA MET A 42 -7.12 38.32 -107.47
C MET A 42 -7.98 38.27 -108.75
N ASN A 43 -8.99 39.14 -108.87
CA ASN A 43 -9.92 39.12 -110.00
C ASN A 43 -9.63 40.20 -111.05
N ASN A 44 -8.57 41.01 -110.88
CA ASN A 44 -8.11 41.98 -111.86
C ASN A 44 -6.70 41.62 -112.36
N PRO A 45 -6.56 41.10 -113.60
CA PRO A 45 -5.29 40.63 -114.14
C PRO A 45 -4.16 41.66 -114.09
N GLU A 46 -4.48 42.95 -114.26
CA GLU A 46 -3.48 44.03 -114.26
C GLU A 46 -2.90 44.28 -112.86
N LEU A 47 -3.71 44.17 -111.81
CA LEU A 47 -3.26 44.33 -110.42
C LEU A 47 -2.48 43.10 -109.90
N VAL A 48 -2.77 41.91 -110.44
CA VAL A 48 -1.98 40.69 -110.17
C VAL A 48 -0.59 40.80 -110.82
N GLU A 49 -0.51 41.33 -112.04
CA GLU A 49 0.78 41.53 -112.72
C GLU A 49 1.62 42.62 -112.03
N GLU A 50 0.99 43.69 -111.54
CA GLU A 50 1.65 44.76 -110.79
C GLU A 50 2.15 44.28 -109.41
N PHE A 51 1.37 43.42 -108.74
CA PHE A 51 1.80 42.74 -107.52
C PHE A 51 2.96 41.78 -107.77
N ALA A 52 2.89 40.94 -108.82
CA ALA A 52 3.93 39.99 -109.21
C ALA A 52 5.26 40.66 -109.57
N LYS A 53 5.23 41.82 -110.22
CA LYS A 53 6.44 42.65 -110.47
C LYS A 53 7.02 43.23 -109.18
N LYS A 54 6.19 43.61 -108.21
CA LYS A 54 6.61 44.20 -106.93
C LYS A 54 7.27 43.18 -105.99
N ILE A 55 6.88 41.90 -106.07
CA ILE A 55 7.49 40.78 -105.34
C ILE A 55 8.53 40.00 -106.19
N HIS A 56 9.00 40.59 -107.30
CA HIS A 56 10.06 40.06 -108.17
C HIS A 56 9.84 38.64 -108.73
N LEU A 57 8.61 38.28 -109.11
CA LEU A 57 8.28 37.02 -109.77
C LEU A 57 7.83 37.27 -111.21
N SER A 58 8.64 36.87 -112.20
CA SER A 58 8.28 36.93 -113.62
C SER A 58 7.48 35.69 -114.03
N MET A 59 6.19 35.84 -114.34
CA MET A 59 5.34 34.75 -114.87
C MET A 59 5.18 34.87 -116.39
N SER A 60 5.33 33.74 -117.11
CA SER A 60 5.05 33.62 -118.55
C SER A 60 3.82 32.74 -118.79
N ASP A 61 3.07 33.04 -119.86
CA ASP A 61 1.73 32.51 -120.18
C ASP A 61 1.62 30.99 -120.43
N GLN A 62 2.70 30.24 -120.25
CA GLN A 62 2.72 28.79 -120.46
C GLN A 62 2.36 27.97 -119.21
N VAL A 63 2.15 28.62 -118.05
CA VAL A 63 1.84 27.98 -116.75
C VAL A 63 0.33 27.88 -116.48
N MET A 64 -0.49 28.72 -117.11
CA MET A 64 -1.93 28.78 -116.84
C MET A 64 -2.73 27.60 -117.42
N GLU A 65 -2.25 26.92 -118.46
CA GLU A 65 -2.94 25.74 -119.04
C GLU A 65 -2.63 24.43 -118.29
N GLN A 66 -1.59 24.36 -117.45
CA GLN A 66 -1.24 23.15 -116.68
C GLN A 66 -1.84 23.11 -115.26
N MET A 67 -2.38 24.22 -114.73
CA MET A 67 -3.02 24.26 -113.40
C MET A 67 -4.45 23.71 -113.39
N GLN A 68 -5.18 23.72 -114.51
CA GLN A 68 -6.60 23.36 -114.52
C GLN A 68 -6.90 21.85 -114.59
N SER A 69 -5.93 20.99 -114.92
CA SER A 69 -6.19 19.54 -115.04
C SER A 69 -5.67 18.67 -113.89
N ASN A 70 -5.00 19.24 -112.87
CA ASN A 70 -4.34 18.48 -111.79
C ASN A 70 -4.86 18.81 -110.37
N MET A 71 -5.77 19.78 -110.21
CA MET A 71 -6.11 20.31 -108.88
C MET A 71 -7.24 19.55 -108.18
N GLU A 72 -8.19 18.96 -108.92
CA GLU A 72 -9.30 18.19 -108.32
C GLU A 72 -8.84 16.83 -107.78
N GLU A 73 -7.97 16.11 -108.49
CA GLU A 73 -7.45 14.80 -108.05
C GLU A 73 -6.55 14.92 -106.80
N ILE A 74 -5.74 15.99 -106.71
CA ILE A 74 -4.84 16.22 -105.58
C ILE A 74 -5.61 16.67 -104.32
N LEU A 75 -6.75 17.35 -104.47
CA LEU A 75 -7.56 17.78 -103.33
C LEU A 75 -8.33 16.62 -102.69
N GLU A 76 -8.92 15.71 -103.48
CA GLU A 76 -9.60 14.53 -102.94
C GLU A 76 -8.62 13.57 -102.24
N GLU A 77 -7.44 13.34 -102.83
CA GLU A 77 -6.42 12.47 -102.22
C GLU A 77 -5.87 13.07 -100.91
N ASN A 78 -5.62 14.37 -100.86
CA ASN A 78 -5.15 15.02 -99.65
C ASN A 78 -6.23 15.08 -98.56
N GLN A 79 -7.50 15.29 -98.93
CA GLN A 79 -8.59 15.32 -97.97
C GLN A 79 -8.85 13.95 -97.34
N ALA A 80 -8.78 12.87 -98.13
CA ALA A 80 -8.83 11.50 -97.62
C ALA A 80 -7.63 11.17 -96.72
N ARG A 81 -6.42 11.62 -97.11
CA ARG A 81 -5.20 11.39 -96.33
C ARG A 81 -5.20 12.15 -95.00
N ILE A 82 -5.73 13.38 -94.98
CA ILE A 82 -5.86 14.18 -93.76
C ILE A 82 -6.92 13.57 -92.82
N GLU A 83 -8.04 13.07 -93.33
CA GLU A 83 -9.04 12.38 -92.49
C GLU A 83 -8.50 11.09 -91.85
N VAL A 84 -7.70 10.31 -92.58
CA VAL A 84 -7.04 9.10 -92.04
C VAL A 84 -6.05 9.48 -90.95
N ILE A 85 -5.20 10.50 -91.19
CA ILE A 85 -4.22 10.97 -90.21
C ILE A 85 -4.88 11.57 -88.96
N LEU A 86 -6.02 12.25 -89.11
CA LEU A 86 -6.78 12.79 -87.98
C LEU A 86 -7.46 11.69 -87.15
N LYS A 87 -8.05 10.67 -87.80
CA LYS A 87 -8.66 9.53 -87.10
C LYS A 87 -7.62 8.69 -86.36
N GLU A 88 -6.46 8.43 -86.97
CA GLU A 88 -5.41 7.63 -86.34
C GLU A 88 -4.71 8.38 -85.19
N ASN A 89 -4.41 9.68 -85.34
CA ASN A 89 -3.74 10.43 -84.26
C ASN A 89 -4.64 10.73 -83.07
N THR A 90 -5.92 11.03 -83.29
CA THR A 90 -6.85 11.33 -82.18
C THR A 90 -7.24 10.06 -81.42
N ALA A 91 -7.49 8.95 -82.12
CA ALA A 91 -7.80 7.68 -81.47
C ALA A 91 -6.62 7.12 -80.68
N ASN A 92 -5.40 7.20 -81.22
CA ASN A 92 -4.21 6.69 -80.53
C ASN A 92 -3.83 7.56 -79.33
N ALA A 93 -3.88 8.89 -79.43
CA ALA A 93 -3.58 9.79 -78.31
C ALA A 93 -4.60 9.66 -77.16
N VAL A 94 -5.89 9.47 -77.48
CA VAL A 94 -6.93 9.22 -76.47
C VAL A 94 -6.78 7.82 -75.86
N ALA A 95 -6.49 6.80 -76.67
CA ALA A 95 -6.25 5.45 -76.16
C ALA A 95 -5.02 5.37 -75.25
N ASP A 96 -3.94 6.08 -75.59
CA ASP A 96 -2.71 6.09 -74.80
C ASP A 96 -2.85 6.90 -73.51
N THR A 97 -3.61 8.01 -73.53
CA THR A 97 -3.95 8.74 -72.29
C THR A 97 -4.88 7.94 -71.38
N ILE A 98 -5.86 7.21 -71.94
CA ILE A 98 -6.71 6.30 -71.16
C ILE A 98 -5.89 5.12 -70.61
N LYS A 99 -4.96 4.55 -71.38
CA LYS A 99 -4.05 3.50 -70.89
C LYS A 99 -3.12 4.03 -69.79
N ALA A 100 -2.53 5.22 -69.96
CA ALA A 100 -1.67 5.82 -68.95
C ALA A 100 -2.45 6.15 -67.66
N LEU A 101 -3.70 6.62 -67.78
CA LEU A 101 -4.59 6.84 -66.65
C LEU A 101 -4.98 5.52 -65.98
N ALA A 102 -5.32 4.49 -66.76
CA ALA A 102 -5.63 3.16 -66.25
C ALA A 102 -4.43 2.50 -65.55
N SER A 103 -3.21 2.68 -66.06
CA SER A 103 -1.99 2.22 -65.41
C SER A 103 -1.73 2.96 -64.11
N LYS A 104 -1.89 4.30 -64.06
CA LYS A 104 -1.79 5.06 -62.81
C LYS A 104 -2.86 4.66 -61.79
N VAL A 105 -4.09 4.41 -62.23
CA VAL A 105 -5.17 3.94 -61.35
C VAL A 105 -4.85 2.54 -60.82
N ARG A 106 -4.33 1.63 -61.65
CA ARG A 106 -3.88 0.31 -61.20
C ARG A 106 -2.69 0.38 -60.25
N GLU A 107 -1.72 1.26 -60.49
CA GLU A 107 -0.59 1.49 -59.59
C GLU A 107 -1.05 2.06 -58.24
N GLN A 108 -1.99 3.01 -58.25
CA GLN A 108 -2.63 3.53 -57.03
C GLN A 108 -3.49 2.48 -56.33
N GLU A 109 -4.15 1.58 -57.07
CA GLU A 109 -4.92 0.48 -56.49
C GLU A 109 -4.05 -0.62 -55.89
N ALA A 110 -2.91 -0.92 -56.54
CA ALA A 110 -1.90 -1.88 -56.10
C ALA A 110 -1.05 -1.37 -54.92
N GLU A 111 -1.13 -0.08 -54.62
CA GLU A 111 -0.43 0.51 -53.49
C GLU A 111 -0.89 -0.09 -52.15
N GLN A 112 0.07 -0.47 -51.32
CA GLN A 112 -0.16 -1.04 -49.99
C GLN A 112 -0.98 -0.07 -49.12
N ARG A 113 -2.03 -0.60 -48.50
CA ARG A 113 -2.78 0.11 -47.45
C ARG A 113 -2.07 -0.07 -46.12
N LEU A 114 -1.78 1.04 -45.46
CA LEU A 114 -1.15 1.09 -44.15
C LEU A 114 -2.15 1.60 -43.12
N THR A 115 -2.09 1.13 -41.89
CA THR A 115 -2.93 1.65 -40.79
C THR A 115 -2.16 2.71 -40.04
N CYS A 116 -2.78 3.88 -39.84
CA CYS A 116 -2.14 4.96 -39.11
C CYS A 116 -2.19 4.70 -37.60
N VAL A 117 -1.04 4.67 -36.94
CA VAL A 117 -0.95 4.43 -35.49
C VAL A 117 -1.56 5.54 -34.63
N GLN A 118 -1.75 6.76 -35.17
CA GLN A 118 -2.24 7.93 -34.43
C GLN A 118 -3.77 8.03 -34.39
N CYS A 119 -4.44 7.59 -35.47
CA CYS A 119 -5.90 7.75 -35.66
C CYS A 119 -6.60 6.45 -36.08
N ASP A 120 -5.87 5.36 -36.19
CA ASP A 120 -6.32 4.01 -36.60
C ASP A 120 -7.00 3.93 -37.96
N LYS A 121 -6.86 4.95 -38.81
CA LYS A 121 -7.40 4.96 -40.17
C LYS A 121 -6.41 4.36 -41.17
N GLU A 122 -6.93 3.61 -42.14
CA GLU A 122 -6.17 3.15 -43.29
C GLU A 122 -5.82 4.31 -44.23
N TYR A 123 -4.60 4.30 -44.76
CA TYR A 123 -4.11 5.29 -45.71
C TYR A 123 -3.16 4.66 -46.73
N ARG A 124 -2.92 5.38 -47.82
CA ARG A 124 -1.92 5.07 -48.86
C ARG A 124 -0.83 6.13 -48.83
N ALA A 125 0.42 5.75 -49.13
CA ALA A 125 1.55 6.68 -49.09
C ALA A 125 1.37 7.83 -50.11
N SER A 126 0.82 7.55 -51.29
CA SER A 126 0.52 8.55 -52.33
C SER A 126 -0.52 9.59 -51.92
N ALA A 127 -1.40 9.24 -50.97
CA ALA A 127 -2.42 10.14 -50.43
C ALA A 127 -2.02 10.78 -49.08
N ASN A 128 -0.78 10.54 -48.61
CA ASN A 128 -0.32 10.95 -47.29
C ASN A 128 0.23 12.38 -47.28
N GLY A 129 -0.66 13.37 -47.32
CA GLY A 129 -0.30 14.79 -47.21
C GLY A 129 0.03 15.24 -45.77
N PRO A 130 0.54 16.47 -45.58
CA PRO A 130 0.90 17.04 -44.27
C PRO A 130 -0.24 17.18 -43.25
N GLU A 131 -1.50 17.13 -43.69
CA GLU A 131 -2.70 17.27 -42.83
C GLU A 131 -3.67 16.08 -42.97
N ALA A 132 -3.21 14.97 -43.56
CA ALA A 132 -4.07 13.82 -43.84
C ALA A 132 -4.57 13.11 -42.57
N CYS A 133 -3.73 13.06 -41.52
CA CYS A 133 -4.08 12.56 -40.22
C CYS A 133 -4.61 13.67 -39.32
N SER A 134 -5.71 13.38 -38.61
CA SER A 134 -6.27 14.23 -37.56
C SER A 134 -6.41 13.41 -36.28
N PHE A 135 -5.80 13.88 -35.19
CA PHE A 135 -5.78 13.17 -33.92
C PHE A 135 -5.72 14.14 -32.73
N HIS A 136 -5.87 13.59 -31.54
CA HIS A 136 -5.62 14.31 -30.28
C HIS A 136 -4.27 13.92 -29.71
N LYS A 137 -3.54 14.90 -29.18
CA LYS A 137 -2.48 14.60 -28.22
C LYS A 137 -3.15 14.02 -26.97
N ALA A 138 -2.60 12.94 -26.42
CA ALA A 138 -3.27 12.03 -25.49
C ALA A 138 -4.07 12.73 -24.38
N GLY A 139 -5.24 12.16 -24.04
CA GLY A 139 -6.15 12.72 -23.05
C GLY A 139 -5.79 12.40 -21.60
N ASN A 140 -6.39 13.15 -20.67
CA ASN A 140 -6.38 12.78 -19.26
C ASN A 140 -7.38 11.63 -19.03
N TYR A 141 -7.11 10.78 -18.03
CA TYR A 141 -7.97 9.65 -17.61
C TYR A 141 -9.44 10.04 -17.31
N SER A 142 -9.75 11.33 -17.18
CA SER A 142 -11.07 11.89 -16.86
C SER A 142 -12.00 12.13 -18.06
N GLY A 143 -11.72 11.54 -19.22
CA GLY A 143 -12.64 11.55 -20.38
C GLY A 143 -12.61 12.82 -21.25
N GLY A 144 -11.68 13.75 -20.98
CA GLY A 144 -11.40 14.92 -21.80
C GLY A 144 -9.96 14.91 -22.32
N PHE A 145 -9.76 15.33 -23.58
CA PHE A 145 -8.41 15.49 -24.14
C PHE A 145 -7.73 16.72 -23.54
N SER A 146 -6.58 16.53 -22.89
CA SER A 146 -5.84 17.59 -22.18
C SER A 146 -5.28 18.66 -23.14
N CYS A 147 -5.17 18.37 -24.44
CA CYS A 147 -4.69 19.34 -25.43
C CYS A 147 -5.64 20.53 -25.62
N CYS A 148 -6.96 20.32 -25.60
CA CYS A 148 -7.92 21.38 -25.95
C CYS A 148 -9.29 21.28 -25.28
N GLY A 149 -9.54 20.23 -24.47
CA GLY A 149 -10.82 20.01 -23.78
C GLY A 149 -12.02 19.76 -24.71
N LYS A 150 -11.77 19.45 -26.00
CA LYS A 150 -12.80 19.20 -27.02
C LYS A 150 -12.71 17.76 -27.51
N ASN A 151 -13.83 17.22 -28.00
CA ASN A 151 -13.86 15.90 -28.62
C ASN A 151 -13.34 15.89 -30.07
N ALA A 152 -13.37 17.04 -30.77
CA ALA A 152 -12.86 17.17 -32.14
C ALA A 152 -11.32 17.24 -32.18
N PRO A 153 -10.63 16.56 -33.12
CA PRO A 153 -9.16 16.50 -33.20
C PRO A 153 -8.49 17.88 -33.11
N CYS A 154 -7.42 17.98 -32.33
CA CYS A 154 -6.70 19.23 -32.07
C CYS A 154 -5.35 19.34 -32.80
N SER A 155 -4.93 18.30 -33.52
CA SER A 155 -3.64 18.24 -34.22
C SER A 155 -3.78 17.54 -35.58
N TYR A 156 -3.03 18.02 -36.55
CA TYR A 156 -3.00 17.53 -37.93
C TYR A 156 -1.57 17.23 -38.34
N SER A 157 -1.34 16.07 -38.97
CA SER A 157 -0.04 15.68 -39.52
C SER A 157 -0.21 14.70 -40.69
N SER A 158 0.87 14.27 -41.31
CA SER A 158 0.85 13.05 -42.14
C SER A 158 0.57 11.81 -41.29
N HIS A 159 -0.13 10.83 -41.86
CA HIS A 159 -0.27 9.51 -41.27
C HIS A 159 1.08 8.82 -41.14
N ARG A 160 1.21 8.02 -40.08
CA ARG A 160 2.39 7.21 -39.78
C ARG A 160 1.98 5.78 -39.52
N ALA A 161 2.74 4.83 -40.06
CA ALA A 161 2.52 3.40 -39.87
C ALA A 161 3.29 2.82 -38.66
N VAL A 162 4.18 3.61 -38.05
CA VAL A 162 5.05 3.19 -36.95
C VAL A 162 4.91 4.14 -35.78
N HIS A 163 4.85 3.59 -34.55
CA HIS A 163 4.82 4.37 -33.32
C HIS A 163 6.06 5.26 -33.17
N HIS A 164 5.87 6.47 -32.65
CA HIS A 164 6.93 7.47 -32.49
C HIS A 164 6.70 8.31 -31.24
N CYS A 165 7.77 8.95 -30.75
CA CYS A 165 7.72 9.77 -29.54
C CYS A 165 7.50 11.28 -29.80
N ASP A 166 7.52 11.74 -31.07
CA ASP A 166 7.41 13.18 -31.40
C ASP A 166 6.12 13.84 -30.87
N HIS A 167 4.99 13.12 -30.90
CA HIS A 167 3.68 13.61 -30.45
C HIS A 167 2.94 12.46 -29.75
N PRO A 168 2.77 12.47 -28.42
CA PRO A 168 2.11 11.38 -27.71
C PRO A 168 0.60 11.37 -27.95
N TYR A 169 0.07 10.24 -28.41
CA TYR A 169 -1.37 9.99 -28.61
C TYR A 169 -1.80 8.77 -27.78
N THR A 170 -3.09 8.59 -27.51
CA THR A 170 -3.55 7.58 -26.53
C THR A 170 -3.04 6.16 -26.83
N SER A 171 -3.17 5.69 -28.08
CA SER A 171 -2.70 4.35 -28.47
C SER A 171 -1.17 4.19 -28.39
N PHE A 172 -0.39 5.28 -28.37
CA PHE A 172 1.05 5.21 -28.06
C PHE A 172 1.29 4.76 -26.61
N TYR A 173 0.53 5.28 -25.65
CA TYR A 173 0.69 4.88 -24.24
C TYR A 173 0.26 3.44 -24.00
N ASP A 174 -0.80 2.98 -24.66
CA ASP A 174 -1.22 1.57 -24.62
C ASP A 174 -0.13 0.65 -25.18
N TYR A 175 0.44 1.03 -26.32
CA TYR A 175 1.56 0.33 -26.95
C TYR A 175 2.80 0.26 -26.04
N VAL A 176 3.21 1.39 -25.46
CA VAL A 176 4.35 1.43 -24.54
C VAL A 176 4.08 0.62 -23.27
N SER A 177 2.88 0.72 -22.71
CA SER A 177 2.49 -0.02 -21.50
C SER A 177 2.50 -1.53 -21.77
N ALA A 178 2.05 -1.96 -22.94
CA ALA A 178 2.10 -3.37 -23.35
C ALA A 178 3.53 -3.92 -23.42
N ILE A 179 4.52 -3.08 -23.74
CA ILE A 179 5.94 -3.45 -23.78
C ILE A 179 6.59 -3.34 -22.41
N THR A 180 6.37 -2.25 -21.67
CA THR A 180 7.15 -1.91 -20.47
C THR A 180 6.50 -2.32 -19.15
N GLY A 181 5.23 -2.69 -19.16
CA GLY A 181 4.44 -3.04 -17.97
C GLY A 181 4.59 -4.49 -17.50
N TYR A 182 5.36 -5.32 -18.21
CA TYR A 182 5.48 -6.76 -17.95
C TYR A 182 6.94 -7.21 -17.91
N THR A 183 7.22 -8.34 -17.24
CA THR A 183 8.56 -8.90 -17.11
C THR A 183 8.94 -9.84 -18.26
N ASP A 184 7.97 -10.36 -19.03
CA ASP A 184 8.18 -11.31 -20.12
C ASP A 184 8.36 -10.67 -21.51
N THR A 185 8.27 -9.34 -21.59
CA THR A 185 8.29 -8.54 -22.82
C THR A 185 9.65 -7.95 -23.14
N VAL A 186 10.45 -7.57 -22.14
CA VAL A 186 11.77 -6.95 -22.31
C VAL A 186 12.79 -7.63 -21.41
N GLU A 187 13.86 -8.12 -22.02
CA GLU A 187 15.08 -8.53 -21.30
C GLU A 187 15.92 -7.26 -21.07
N LYS A 188 15.85 -6.71 -19.86
CA LYS A 188 16.60 -5.50 -19.50
C LYS A 188 18.10 -5.82 -19.49
N TRP A 189 18.89 -5.05 -20.25
CA TRP A 189 20.34 -5.14 -20.19
C TRP A 189 20.85 -4.31 -19.02
N ALA A 190 20.46 -3.03 -18.94
CA ALA A 190 20.79 -2.16 -17.82
C ALA A 190 19.60 -1.26 -17.47
N THR A 191 19.47 -0.92 -16.19
CA THR A 191 18.52 0.08 -15.68
C THR A 191 19.22 0.95 -14.65
N ILE A 192 19.11 2.26 -14.81
CA ILE A 192 19.49 3.22 -13.77
C ILE A 192 18.20 3.83 -13.24
N GLU A 193 18.08 3.86 -11.93
CA GLU A 193 16.94 4.43 -11.21
C GLU A 193 17.45 5.21 -9.99
N GLU A 194 17.05 6.46 -9.88
CA GLU A 194 17.33 7.30 -8.71
C GLU A 194 16.05 7.98 -8.24
N THR A 195 15.80 7.97 -6.94
CA THR A 195 14.67 8.68 -6.35
C THR A 195 15.12 9.93 -5.63
N ASN A 196 14.49 11.06 -5.96
CA ASN A 196 14.68 12.32 -5.26
C ASN A 196 14.11 12.20 -3.84
N LEU A 197 14.96 12.27 -2.83
CA LEU A 197 14.57 12.10 -1.43
C LEU A 197 13.69 13.24 -0.90
N MET A 198 13.60 14.38 -1.59
CA MET A 198 12.76 15.50 -1.17
C MET A 198 11.35 15.45 -1.77
N THR A 199 11.24 15.07 -3.05
CA THR A 199 9.97 15.08 -3.81
C THR A 199 9.36 13.70 -4.00
N ASP A 200 10.09 12.63 -3.68
CA ASP A 200 9.71 11.23 -3.93
C ASP A 200 9.52 10.90 -5.42
N THR A 201 10.08 11.73 -6.30
CA THR A 201 10.03 11.51 -7.75
C THR A 201 11.20 10.66 -8.21
N THR A 202 10.89 9.57 -8.89
CA THR A 202 11.90 8.65 -9.43
C THR A 202 12.25 9.00 -10.86
N ARG A 203 13.55 9.13 -11.13
CA ARG A 203 14.14 9.28 -12.46
C ARG A 203 14.74 7.97 -12.89
N LYS A 204 14.49 7.58 -14.14
CA LYS A 204 14.96 6.28 -14.64
C LYS A 204 15.27 6.27 -16.12
N ALA A 205 16.26 5.46 -16.47
CA ALA A 205 16.62 5.15 -17.85
C ALA A 205 16.97 3.67 -17.95
N SER A 206 16.59 3.02 -19.05
CA SER A 206 16.84 1.60 -19.26
C SER A 206 17.05 1.27 -20.73
N VAL A 207 17.92 0.30 -20.98
CA VAL A 207 18.11 -0.31 -22.31
C VAL A 207 17.96 -1.82 -22.19
N GLY A 208 17.36 -2.46 -23.19
CA GLY A 208 17.17 -3.91 -23.20
C GLY A 208 16.81 -4.46 -24.57
N LYS A 209 16.61 -5.78 -24.63
CA LYS A 209 16.14 -6.48 -25.82
C LYS A 209 14.62 -6.66 -25.75
N LEU A 210 13.93 -6.31 -26.82
CA LEU A 210 12.51 -6.63 -26.95
C LEU A 210 12.34 -8.12 -27.22
N LEU A 211 11.61 -8.80 -26.35
CA LEU A 211 11.26 -10.21 -26.50
C LEU A 211 9.88 -10.38 -27.14
N ARG A 212 8.91 -9.53 -26.77
CA ARG A 212 7.51 -9.60 -27.21
C ARG A 212 6.91 -8.19 -27.26
N TRP A 213 5.99 -7.95 -28.20
CA TRP A 213 5.25 -6.68 -28.31
C TRP A 213 4.23 -6.46 -27.18
N ARG A 214 3.73 -7.55 -26.60
CA ARG A 214 2.83 -7.56 -25.44
C ARG A 214 3.02 -8.86 -24.66
N SER A 215 2.64 -8.87 -23.39
CA SER A 215 2.71 -10.08 -22.56
C SER A 215 1.97 -11.25 -23.23
N PHE A 216 2.54 -12.45 -23.13
CA PHE A 216 2.04 -13.70 -23.75
C PHE A 216 1.95 -13.74 -25.29
N ALA A 217 2.28 -12.68 -26.04
CA ALA A 217 2.32 -12.73 -27.51
C ALA A 217 3.54 -13.49 -28.03
N ALA A 218 3.59 -13.86 -29.32
CA ALA A 218 4.73 -14.57 -29.90
C ALA A 218 6.07 -13.84 -29.64
N ARG A 219 7.15 -14.62 -29.45
CA ARG A 219 8.50 -14.04 -29.34
C ARG A 219 8.93 -13.46 -30.68
N ILE A 220 9.58 -12.31 -30.62
CA ILE A 220 10.18 -11.67 -31.79
C ILE A 220 11.48 -12.41 -32.13
N SER A 221 11.63 -12.83 -33.38
CA SER A 221 12.81 -13.54 -33.89
C SER A 221 13.97 -12.58 -34.18
N GLU A 222 13.65 -11.38 -34.67
CA GLU A 222 14.62 -10.35 -34.99
C GLU A 222 15.08 -9.63 -33.71
N PRO A 223 16.39 -9.34 -33.58
CA PRO A 223 16.89 -8.61 -32.44
C PRO A 223 16.49 -7.13 -32.53
N LEU A 224 15.72 -6.68 -31.55
CA LEU A 224 15.28 -5.29 -31.42
C LEU A 224 15.74 -4.75 -30.06
N MET A 225 16.33 -3.55 -30.08
CA MET A 225 16.78 -2.87 -28.87
C MET A 225 15.76 -1.83 -28.42
N VAL A 226 15.36 -1.89 -27.16
CA VAL A 226 14.44 -0.92 -26.55
C VAL A 226 15.25 0.06 -25.72
N LEU A 227 15.09 1.35 -25.98
CA LEU A 227 15.61 2.43 -25.15
C LEU A 227 14.46 3.20 -24.53
N ARG A 228 14.54 3.38 -23.21
CA ARG A 228 13.62 4.20 -22.43
C ARG A 228 14.42 5.19 -21.59
N VAL A 229 14.04 6.46 -21.67
CA VAL A 229 14.56 7.52 -20.81
C VAL A 229 13.37 8.31 -20.27
N GLY A 230 13.25 8.37 -18.94
CA GLY A 230 12.20 9.10 -18.24
C GLY A 230 10.91 8.31 -17.99
N THR A 231 10.00 8.97 -17.28
CA THR A 231 8.65 8.46 -17.02
C THR A 231 7.75 8.80 -18.19
N ILE A 232 7.21 7.77 -18.84
CA ILE A 232 6.41 7.90 -20.06
C ILE A 232 5.00 8.31 -19.65
N ALA A 233 4.78 9.61 -19.57
CA ALA A 233 3.53 10.27 -19.21
C ALA A 233 3.31 11.49 -20.11
N HIS A 234 2.08 12.00 -20.20
CA HIS A 234 1.74 13.11 -21.10
C HIS A 234 2.27 14.48 -20.66
N ASP A 235 2.60 14.61 -19.38
CA ASP A 235 3.05 15.83 -18.72
C ASP A 235 4.58 15.87 -18.49
N SER A 236 5.29 14.82 -18.91
CA SER A 236 6.71 14.62 -18.59
C SER A 236 7.53 14.46 -19.87
N PRO A 237 8.74 15.06 -19.97
CA PRO A 237 9.64 14.82 -21.08
C PRO A 237 10.21 13.39 -21.00
N TYR A 238 10.03 12.59 -22.05
CA TYR A 238 10.54 11.22 -22.12
C TYR A 238 11.03 10.87 -23.53
N HIS A 239 11.79 9.79 -23.62
CA HIS A 239 12.14 9.13 -24.87
C HIS A 239 11.85 7.64 -24.77
N PHE A 240 11.18 7.11 -25.78
CA PHE A 240 10.96 5.68 -25.95
C PHE A 240 11.12 5.34 -27.42
N HIS A 241 12.01 4.41 -27.71
CA HIS A 241 12.27 3.96 -29.07
C HIS A 241 12.67 2.49 -29.12
N VAL A 242 12.27 1.83 -30.20
CA VAL A 242 12.65 0.45 -30.51
C VAL A 242 13.53 0.49 -31.75
N TYR A 243 14.82 0.28 -31.57
CA TYR A 243 15.84 0.31 -32.61
C TYR A 243 15.98 -1.04 -33.31
N THR A 244 15.92 -1.01 -34.63
CA THR A 244 16.40 -2.09 -35.50
C THR A 244 17.90 -1.92 -35.77
N ALA A 245 18.56 -2.96 -36.29
CA ALA A 245 19.95 -2.85 -36.74
C ALA A 245 20.13 -1.78 -37.83
N GLU A 246 19.17 -1.65 -38.75
CA GLU A 246 19.18 -0.62 -39.79
C GLU A 246 19.09 0.78 -39.20
N ALA A 247 18.18 1.01 -38.24
CA ALA A 247 18.05 2.30 -37.56
C ALA A 247 19.32 2.69 -36.78
N LEU A 248 20.04 1.71 -36.21
CA LEU A 248 21.33 1.96 -35.55
C LEU A 248 22.43 2.34 -36.56
N LYS A 249 22.46 1.70 -37.73
CA LYS A 249 23.39 2.05 -38.81
C LYS A 249 23.11 3.45 -39.33
N GLU A 250 21.86 3.81 -39.54
CA GLU A 250 21.45 5.16 -39.94
C GLU A 250 21.86 6.21 -38.91
N ALA A 251 21.64 5.94 -37.62
CA ALA A 251 22.09 6.80 -36.54
C ALA A 251 23.62 6.97 -36.55
N ASN A 252 24.36 5.88 -36.74
CA ASN A 252 25.81 5.90 -36.86
C ASN A 252 26.28 6.76 -38.04
N THR A 253 25.68 6.59 -39.21
CA THR A 253 25.98 7.39 -40.41
C THR A 253 25.66 8.86 -40.21
N ALA A 254 24.54 9.20 -39.55
CA ALA A 254 24.18 10.58 -39.24
C ALA A 254 25.20 11.27 -38.32
N ILE A 255 25.72 10.55 -37.30
CA ILE A 255 26.77 11.06 -36.42
C ILE A 255 28.07 11.30 -37.19
N GLN A 256 28.45 10.36 -38.06
CA GLN A 256 29.66 10.49 -38.89
C GLN A 256 29.57 11.63 -39.92
N LEU A 257 28.39 11.92 -40.46
CA LEU A 257 28.18 12.91 -41.52
C LEU A 257 28.04 14.38 -41.04
N GLY A 258 27.95 14.65 -39.73
CA GLY A 258 27.98 16.03 -39.24
C GLY A 258 27.08 16.33 -38.04
N SER A 259 26.22 15.41 -37.60
CA SER A 259 25.54 15.53 -36.31
C SER A 259 26.53 15.20 -35.20
N LYS A 260 27.36 16.17 -34.76
CA LYS A 260 28.26 15.99 -33.61
C LYS A 260 27.56 15.68 -32.28
N SER A 261 26.22 15.62 -32.26
CA SER A 261 25.46 15.28 -31.07
C SER A 261 25.40 13.76 -30.88
N THR A 262 26.07 13.27 -29.84
CA THR A 262 25.94 11.90 -29.34
C THR A 262 24.76 11.72 -28.39
N VAL A 263 24.18 12.82 -27.89
CA VAL A 263 23.04 12.78 -26.97
C VAL A 263 21.79 12.30 -27.73
N ILE A 264 21.21 11.20 -27.26
CA ILE A 264 19.96 10.64 -27.79
C ILE A 264 18.78 11.44 -27.23
N PHE A 265 18.76 11.56 -25.90
CA PHE A 265 17.73 12.29 -25.19
C PHE A 265 18.23 12.72 -23.82
N ARG A 266 17.76 13.89 -23.37
CA ARG A 266 17.93 14.40 -22.01
C ARG A 266 16.61 15.02 -21.57
N SER A 267 16.07 14.58 -20.43
CA SER A 267 14.75 15.00 -19.93
C SER A 267 14.69 16.50 -19.61
N GLN A 268 15.74 17.05 -18.99
CA GLN A 268 15.83 18.44 -18.56
C GLN A 268 17.17 19.05 -18.92
N LYS A 269 17.20 20.36 -19.20
CA LYS A 269 18.44 21.07 -19.53
C LYS A 269 19.31 21.35 -18.30
N GLU A 270 18.69 21.44 -17.13
CA GLU A 270 19.37 21.73 -15.87
C GLU A 270 20.27 20.55 -15.46
N GLU A 271 21.35 20.86 -14.75
CA GLU A 271 22.31 19.84 -14.27
C GLU A 271 21.92 19.22 -12.94
N ASP A 272 20.97 19.81 -12.21
CA ASP A 272 20.60 19.36 -10.88
C ASP A 272 19.73 18.10 -10.90
N GLU A 273 18.86 17.95 -11.90
CA GLU A 273 17.98 16.79 -12.04
C GLU A 273 17.79 16.47 -13.52
N PHE A 274 18.22 15.29 -13.95
CA PHE A 274 18.03 14.83 -15.32
C PHE A 274 18.24 13.32 -15.47
N GLU A 275 17.64 12.79 -16.52
CA GLU A 275 17.89 11.46 -17.03
C GLU A 275 18.28 11.58 -18.51
N MET A 276 19.32 10.86 -18.91
CA MET A 276 19.94 11.02 -20.21
C MET A 276 20.41 9.67 -20.76
N ALA A 277 20.31 9.53 -22.08
CA ALA A 277 21.02 8.52 -22.82
C ALA A 277 21.86 9.16 -23.92
N GLU A 278 23.10 8.71 -24.08
CA GLU A 278 24.03 9.16 -25.11
C GLU A 278 24.70 7.96 -25.78
N TRP A 279 24.94 8.07 -27.09
CA TRP A 279 25.77 7.14 -27.84
C TRP A 279 27.23 7.27 -27.40
N THR A 280 27.91 6.15 -27.21
CA THR A 280 29.37 6.12 -27.08
C THR A 280 29.98 5.72 -28.40
N LEU A 281 31.10 6.35 -28.75
CA LEU A 281 31.83 6.09 -30.00
C LEU A 281 33.15 5.40 -29.67
N ASN A 282 33.60 4.52 -30.56
CA ASN A 282 34.97 3.99 -30.55
C ASN A 282 35.96 4.98 -31.19
N ASP A 283 37.25 4.62 -31.19
CA ASP A 283 38.32 5.45 -31.78
C ASP A 283 38.12 5.73 -33.28
N ALA A 284 37.34 4.89 -33.98
CA ALA A 284 36.98 5.08 -35.38
C ALA A 284 35.72 5.94 -35.59
N GLY A 285 35.12 6.48 -34.53
CA GLY A 285 33.91 7.29 -34.59
C GLY A 285 32.64 6.47 -34.89
N VAL A 286 32.66 5.15 -34.65
CA VAL A 286 31.51 4.25 -34.80
C VAL A 286 30.85 4.05 -33.44
N ILE A 287 29.51 4.07 -33.40
CA ILE A 287 28.74 3.76 -32.19
C ILE A 287 29.11 2.36 -31.69
N ASN A 288 29.53 2.27 -30.42
CA ASN A 288 29.90 1.01 -29.76
C ASN A 288 29.14 0.75 -28.46
N GLY A 289 28.25 1.66 -28.06
CA GLY A 289 27.57 1.56 -26.77
C GLY A 289 26.56 2.67 -26.53
N ILE A 290 25.84 2.51 -25.42
CA ILE A 290 24.95 3.53 -24.85
C ILE A 290 25.39 3.80 -23.42
N LYS A 291 25.55 5.08 -23.09
CA LYS A 291 25.76 5.53 -21.73
C LYS A 291 24.45 6.10 -21.19
N LEU A 292 23.95 5.48 -20.14
CA LEU A 292 22.80 5.93 -19.37
C LEU A 292 23.32 6.78 -18.22
N THR A 293 22.69 7.92 -17.97
CA THR A 293 23.01 8.81 -16.85
C THR A 293 21.71 9.22 -16.15
N CYS A 294 21.70 9.16 -14.82
CA CYS A 294 20.61 9.64 -13.99
C CYS A 294 21.17 10.50 -12.86
N ARG A 295 20.53 11.64 -12.59
CA ARG A 295 20.86 12.52 -11.47
C ARG A 295 19.57 13.10 -10.92
N VAL A 296 19.48 13.17 -9.59
CA VAL A 296 18.42 13.86 -8.87
C VAL A 296 19.02 14.95 -8.00
N SER A 297 18.22 15.95 -7.63
CA SER A 297 18.73 17.07 -6.82
C SER A 297 19.27 16.66 -5.44
N THR A 298 18.95 15.44 -5.00
CA THR A 298 19.40 14.87 -3.73
C THR A 298 20.62 13.97 -3.83
N SER A 299 21.16 13.70 -5.02
CA SER A 299 22.37 12.92 -5.22
C SER A 299 23.60 13.82 -5.42
N ASP A 300 24.70 13.48 -4.75
CA ASP A 300 25.95 14.26 -4.82
C ASP A 300 26.64 14.14 -6.20
N THR A 301 26.49 12.96 -6.80
CA THR A 301 27.01 12.60 -8.13
C THR A 301 25.90 12.07 -9.03
N ALA A 302 26.14 11.88 -10.32
CA ALA A 302 25.20 11.16 -11.18
C ALA A 302 25.49 9.66 -11.16
N SER A 303 24.48 8.80 -11.22
CA SER A 303 24.67 7.38 -11.56
C SER A 303 24.84 7.22 -13.06
N VAL A 304 25.87 6.47 -13.45
CA VAL A 304 26.27 6.29 -14.84
C VAL A 304 26.57 4.83 -15.12
N THR A 305 25.93 4.29 -16.14
CA THR A 305 26.12 2.91 -16.62
C THR A 305 26.37 2.94 -18.12
N TRP A 306 27.38 2.21 -18.56
CA TRP A 306 27.73 2.03 -19.96
C TRP A 306 27.40 0.61 -20.41
N VAL A 307 26.65 0.52 -21.51
CA VAL A 307 26.20 -0.74 -22.11
C VAL A 307 26.81 -0.85 -23.50
N PRO A 308 27.72 -1.81 -23.74
CA PRO A 308 28.24 -2.03 -25.08
C PRO A 308 27.18 -2.65 -25.99
N ILE A 309 27.08 -2.16 -27.23
CA ILE A 309 26.12 -2.63 -28.22
C ILE A 309 26.78 -2.88 -29.57
N ASN A 310 26.27 -3.87 -30.29
CA ASN A 310 26.60 -4.14 -31.67
C ASN A 310 25.52 -3.56 -32.59
N ILE A 311 25.89 -2.59 -33.42
CA ILE A 311 24.96 -1.91 -34.35
C ILE A 311 24.50 -2.82 -35.51
N GLU A 312 25.26 -3.85 -35.86
CA GLU A 312 24.91 -4.79 -36.94
C GLU A 312 23.78 -5.72 -36.54
N SER A 313 23.67 -6.04 -35.24
CA SER A 313 22.72 -7.01 -34.69
C SER A 313 21.75 -6.41 -33.69
N ALA A 314 21.83 -5.12 -33.37
CA ALA A 314 21.01 -4.46 -32.33
C ALA A 314 21.00 -5.24 -31.00
N SER A 315 22.16 -5.78 -30.59
CA SER A 315 22.31 -6.62 -29.40
C SER A 315 23.43 -6.13 -28.50
N LYS A 316 23.40 -6.53 -27.21
CA LYS A 316 24.49 -6.30 -26.26
C LYS A 316 25.79 -6.96 -26.74
N ASP A 317 26.91 -6.24 -26.64
CA ASP A 317 28.23 -6.67 -27.14
C ASP A 317 29.31 -6.64 -26.04
N GLY A 318 29.11 -7.44 -25.00
CA GLY A 318 30.05 -7.59 -23.89
C GLY A 318 29.46 -7.29 -22.51
N GLU A 319 30.35 -7.02 -21.56
CA GLU A 319 30.00 -6.75 -20.17
C GLU A 319 29.60 -5.29 -19.94
N ILE A 320 28.60 -5.10 -19.10
CA ILE A 320 28.08 -3.80 -18.72
C ILE A 320 29.02 -3.19 -17.68
N LYS A 321 29.39 -1.92 -17.87
CA LYS A 321 30.27 -1.22 -16.92
C LYS A 321 29.48 -0.17 -16.16
N ILE A 322 29.43 -0.32 -14.84
CA ILE A 322 28.89 0.68 -13.93
C ILE A 322 30.03 1.66 -13.64
N LEU A 323 29.92 2.89 -14.17
CA LEU A 323 30.96 3.92 -14.04
C LEU A 323 30.83 4.70 -12.73
N SER A 324 29.60 4.98 -12.31
CA SER A 324 29.31 5.62 -11.03
C SER A 324 27.93 5.24 -10.51
N LYS A 325 27.76 5.24 -9.18
CA LYS A 325 26.48 5.06 -8.50
C LYS A 325 26.34 6.08 -7.38
N ALA A 326 25.28 6.89 -7.43
CA ALA A 326 25.11 8.04 -6.55
C ALA A 326 24.10 7.85 -5.41
N PHE A 327 23.77 6.59 -5.09
CA PHE A 327 22.78 6.27 -4.07
C PHE A 327 23.09 6.88 -2.71
N PHE A 328 22.02 7.11 -1.94
CA PHE A 328 22.12 7.50 -0.55
C PHE A 328 22.76 6.35 0.25
N LYS A 329 23.95 6.59 0.79
CA LYS A 329 24.71 5.59 1.56
C LYS A 329 24.37 5.71 3.04
N SER A 330 23.77 4.65 3.59
CA SER A 330 23.79 4.41 5.03
C SER A 330 25.06 3.63 5.40
N TYR A 331 25.55 3.79 6.63
CA TYR A 331 26.75 3.12 7.13
C TYR A 331 26.43 2.28 8.36
N LYS A 332 27.19 1.21 8.56
CA LYS A 332 27.03 0.36 9.75
C LYS A 332 27.66 1.06 10.97
N PRO A 333 26.98 1.09 12.12
CA PRO A 333 27.62 1.61 13.33
C PRO A 333 28.72 0.64 13.79
N ALA A 334 29.80 1.18 14.37
CA ALA A 334 30.91 0.40 14.91
C ALA A 334 30.49 -0.50 16.09
N GLU A 335 29.46 -0.09 16.84
CA GLU A 335 28.90 -0.78 18.00
C GLU A 335 27.36 -0.76 17.94
N PRO A 336 26.65 -1.61 18.69
CA PRO A 336 25.19 -1.51 18.82
C PRO A 336 24.77 -0.20 19.51
N TYR A 337 23.64 0.37 19.09
CA TYR A 337 23.07 1.54 19.75
C TYR A 337 22.49 1.19 21.12
N GLU A 338 22.79 1.99 22.13
CA GLU A 338 22.17 1.93 23.44
C GLU A 338 21.07 2.99 23.55
N LEU A 339 19.87 2.58 23.99
CA LEU A 339 18.73 3.47 24.11
C LEU A 339 18.35 3.70 25.58
N PRO A 340 17.89 4.91 25.95
CA PRO A 340 17.43 5.17 27.31
C PRO A 340 16.22 4.32 27.70
N GLU A 341 16.11 4.03 29.00
CA GLU A 341 14.95 3.34 29.54
C GLU A 341 13.66 4.16 29.41
N THR A 342 12.53 3.45 29.34
CA THR A 342 11.20 4.08 29.30
C THR A 342 10.91 4.79 30.62
N ARG A 343 10.57 6.07 30.54
CA ARG A 343 10.15 6.88 31.68
C ARG A 343 8.63 6.95 31.71
N HIS A 344 8.04 6.43 32.77
CA HIS A 344 6.61 6.52 33.02
C HIS A 344 6.37 7.34 34.29
N LYS A 345 5.48 8.33 34.22
CA LYS A 345 4.98 9.08 35.37
C LYS A 345 3.45 9.06 35.34
N GLY A 346 2.83 8.78 36.47
CA GLY A 346 1.37 8.65 36.59
C GLY A 346 0.96 7.34 37.24
N PHE A 347 -0.35 7.19 37.48
CA PHE A 347 -0.92 5.97 38.02
C PHE A 347 -0.77 4.81 37.02
N ILE A 348 -0.59 3.59 37.52
CA ILE A 348 -0.50 2.36 36.71
C ILE A 348 -1.61 1.42 37.17
N LEU A 349 -2.49 1.05 36.25
CA LEU A 349 -3.52 0.04 36.50
C LEU A 349 -2.87 -1.35 36.60
N PRO A 350 -3.26 -2.14 37.62
CA PRO A 350 -2.72 -3.47 37.79
C PRO A 350 -3.16 -4.37 36.64
N ALA A 351 -2.24 -5.17 36.11
CA ALA A 351 -2.53 -6.12 35.02
C ALA A 351 -3.24 -7.40 35.53
N LYS A 352 -3.27 -7.62 36.84
CA LYS A 352 -3.90 -8.77 37.50
C LYS A 352 -4.78 -8.29 38.65
N ALA A 353 -5.74 -9.11 39.06
CA ALA A 353 -6.54 -8.81 40.25
C ALA A 353 -5.62 -8.62 41.47
N ILE A 354 -5.99 -7.69 42.35
CA ILE A 354 -5.15 -7.29 43.49
C ILE A 354 -4.81 -8.47 44.43
N ARG A 355 -5.72 -9.44 44.57
CA ARG A 355 -5.51 -10.72 45.26
C ARG A 355 -6.55 -11.75 44.85
N ALA A 356 -6.40 -12.97 45.35
CA ALA A 356 -7.43 -13.99 45.24
C ALA A 356 -8.69 -13.62 46.03
N ILE A 357 -9.86 -14.03 45.52
CA ILE A 357 -11.15 -13.83 46.17
C ILE A 357 -11.18 -14.66 47.45
N ARG A 358 -11.62 -14.05 48.55
CA ARG A 358 -11.73 -14.72 49.84
C ARG A 358 -13.06 -15.46 49.96
N GLU A 359 -13.01 -16.66 50.51
CA GLU A 359 -14.20 -17.45 50.83
C GLU A 359 -14.57 -17.30 52.31
N PHE A 360 -15.84 -16.98 52.57
CA PHE A 360 -16.37 -16.84 53.92
C PHE A 360 -17.27 -18.01 54.27
N LYS A 361 -17.05 -18.60 55.45
CA LYS A 361 -17.91 -19.68 55.94
C LYS A 361 -19.31 -19.13 56.30
N PRO A 362 -20.39 -19.80 55.87
CA PRO A 362 -21.74 -19.44 56.30
C PRO A 362 -21.89 -19.58 57.82
N ARG A 363 -22.50 -18.60 58.47
CA ARG A 363 -22.83 -18.61 59.90
C ARG A 363 -24.31 -18.94 60.06
N THR A 364 -24.63 -20.11 60.60
CA THR A 364 -26.01 -20.58 60.75
C THR A 364 -26.15 -21.61 61.87
N SER A 365 -27.27 -21.57 62.59
CA SER A 365 -27.74 -22.64 63.50
C SER A 365 -28.58 -23.70 62.78
N LEU A 366 -29.13 -23.35 61.60
CA LEU A 366 -30.01 -24.21 60.81
C LEU A 366 -29.29 -25.42 60.21
N PRO A 367 -29.99 -26.53 59.92
CA PRO A 367 -29.44 -27.70 59.23
C PRO A 367 -29.26 -27.44 57.71
N LEU A 368 -28.69 -26.29 57.35
CA LEU A 368 -28.42 -25.88 55.97
C LEU A 368 -26.91 -25.86 55.70
N VAL A 369 -26.52 -26.41 54.56
CA VAL A 369 -25.23 -26.17 53.92
C VAL A 369 -25.47 -25.15 52.82
N VAL A 370 -24.77 -24.02 52.88
CA VAL A 370 -24.91 -22.96 51.87
C VAL A 370 -23.59 -22.79 51.14
N ALA A 371 -23.65 -22.85 49.81
CA ALA A 371 -22.50 -22.65 48.96
C ALA A 371 -22.87 -21.73 47.79
N PRO A 372 -22.01 -20.75 47.45
CA PRO A 372 -22.20 -19.98 46.21
C PRO A 372 -21.98 -20.89 45.00
N GLN A 373 -22.86 -20.81 44.00
CA GLN A 373 -22.64 -21.43 42.71
C GLN A 373 -21.80 -20.50 41.84
N GLY A 374 -20.48 -20.76 41.85
CA GLY A 374 -19.53 -19.88 41.17
C GLY A 374 -19.29 -18.59 41.94
N ARG A 375 -18.68 -17.63 41.25
CA ARG A 375 -18.28 -16.34 41.83
C ARG A 375 -19.34 -15.29 41.55
N MET A 376 -19.46 -14.31 42.46
CA MET A 376 -20.22 -13.09 42.19
C MET A 376 -19.65 -12.39 40.96
N VAL A 377 -20.52 -11.98 40.05
CA VAL A 377 -20.16 -11.28 38.80
C VAL A 377 -20.79 -9.89 38.78
N ALA A 378 -20.15 -8.96 38.10
CA ALA A 378 -20.64 -7.59 37.95
C ALA A 378 -21.05 -7.29 36.51
N ASN A 379 -22.18 -6.61 36.34
CA ASN A 379 -22.69 -6.04 35.09
C ASN A 379 -22.59 -6.99 33.88
N MET A 380 -23.19 -8.18 33.99
CA MET A 380 -23.08 -9.24 32.99
C MET A 380 -23.49 -8.79 31.57
N LEU A 381 -22.74 -9.22 30.56
CA LEU A 381 -22.99 -8.96 29.14
C LEU A 381 -24.40 -9.40 28.72
N GLY A 382 -25.11 -8.56 27.96
CA GLY A 382 -26.45 -8.85 27.45
C GLY A 382 -27.60 -8.40 28.36
N GLN A 383 -27.31 -7.81 29.52
CA GLN A 383 -28.30 -7.21 30.41
C GLN A 383 -28.22 -5.68 30.37
N TYR A 384 -29.29 -4.98 30.76
CA TYR A 384 -29.26 -3.52 30.84
C TYR A 384 -28.27 -3.06 31.93
N VAL A 385 -27.23 -2.33 31.54
CA VAL A 385 -26.22 -1.75 32.45
C VAL A 385 -26.56 -0.30 32.70
N ARG A 386 -26.61 0.10 33.98
CA ARG A 386 -26.86 1.48 34.39
C ARG A 386 -25.55 2.25 34.42
N ASN A 387 -25.60 3.54 34.07
CA ASN A 387 -24.43 4.41 34.10
C ASN A 387 -24.16 5.00 35.51
N ASN A 388 -25.14 4.94 36.41
CA ASN A 388 -25.07 5.51 37.77
C ASN A 388 -24.95 4.47 38.89
N ALA A 389 -24.95 3.17 38.56
CA ALA A 389 -24.89 2.09 39.54
C ALA A 389 -24.26 0.85 38.92
N ASP A 390 -23.57 0.07 39.75
CA ASP A 390 -23.04 -1.24 39.38
C ASP A 390 -23.92 -2.35 39.96
N LYS A 391 -24.11 -3.40 39.17
CA LYS A 391 -25.00 -4.51 39.46
C LYS A 391 -24.20 -5.78 39.71
N PHE A 392 -24.39 -6.40 40.86
CA PHE A 392 -23.74 -7.65 41.26
C PHE A 392 -24.75 -8.80 41.27
N GLN A 393 -24.36 -9.94 40.70
CA GLN A 393 -25.23 -11.10 40.56
C GLN A 393 -24.51 -12.40 40.91
N GLY A 394 -25.28 -13.39 41.32
CA GLY A 394 -24.81 -14.75 41.55
C GLY A 394 -25.94 -15.65 42.00
N THR A 395 -25.63 -16.89 42.35
CA THR A 395 -26.59 -17.86 42.86
C THR A 395 -26.08 -18.49 44.14
N LEU A 396 -26.93 -18.57 45.15
CA LEU A 396 -26.67 -19.26 46.41
C LEU A 396 -27.41 -20.59 46.43
N ARG A 397 -26.69 -21.71 46.55
CA ARG A 397 -27.29 -23.04 46.72
C ARG A 397 -27.41 -23.35 48.21
N PHE A 398 -28.63 -23.60 48.63
CA PHE A 398 -28.98 -24.07 49.97
C PHE A 398 -29.25 -25.56 49.89
N PHE A 399 -28.67 -26.37 50.78
CA PHE A 399 -28.91 -27.80 50.87
C PHE A 399 -29.28 -28.17 52.31
N ASN A 400 -30.44 -28.79 52.51
CA ASN A 400 -30.86 -29.25 53.83
C ASN A 400 -30.21 -30.61 54.15
N LYS A 401 -29.29 -30.62 55.11
CA LYS A 401 -28.54 -31.82 55.52
C LYS A 401 -29.30 -32.72 56.51
N SER A 402 -30.57 -32.41 56.80
CA SER A 402 -31.40 -33.26 57.66
C SER A 402 -31.57 -34.64 57.05
N SER A 403 -31.67 -35.66 57.91
CA SER A 403 -31.89 -37.05 57.48
C SER A 403 -33.17 -37.17 56.65
N PRO A 404 -33.22 -38.00 55.59
CA PRO A 404 -34.44 -38.24 54.81
C PRO A 404 -35.65 -38.68 55.65
N ALA A 405 -35.41 -39.31 56.81
CA ALA A 405 -36.44 -39.78 57.73
C ALA A 405 -36.92 -38.70 58.73
N SER A 406 -36.38 -37.48 58.65
CA SER A 406 -36.70 -36.37 59.56
C SER A 406 -37.76 -35.47 58.94
N ASP A 407 -38.80 -35.08 59.67
CA ASP A 407 -39.78 -34.07 59.23
C ASP A 407 -39.27 -32.61 59.37
N LYS A 408 -37.94 -32.41 59.29
CA LYS A 408 -37.31 -31.10 59.51
C LYS A 408 -37.20 -30.32 58.20
N TYR A 409 -38.28 -29.59 57.90
CA TYR A 409 -38.31 -28.60 56.83
C TYR A 409 -37.68 -27.30 57.32
N VAL A 410 -36.86 -26.67 56.47
CA VAL A 410 -36.39 -25.31 56.72
C VAL A 410 -37.18 -24.37 55.82
N ILE A 411 -37.86 -23.39 56.41
CA ILE A 411 -38.67 -22.41 55.68
C ILE A 411 -37.99 -21.06 55.82
N ILE A 412 -37.37 -20.58 54.74
CA ILE A 412 -36.77 -19.25 54.69
C ILE A 412 -37.90 -18.25 54.50
N ALA A 413 -38.12 -17.37 55.48
CA ALA A 413 -39.22 -16.41 55.49
C ALA A 413 -38.86 -15.07 54.84
N SER A 414 -37.61 -14.63 55.01
CA SER A 414 -37.14 -13.36 54.42
C SER A 414 -35.64 -13.37 54.21
N ALA A 415 -35.17 -12.43 53.38
CA ALA A 415 -33.76 -12.27 53.15
C ALA A 415 -33.43 -10.80 52.84
N THR A 416 -32.25 -10.38 53.29
CA THR A 416 -31.75 -9.01 53.17
C THR A 416 -30.29 -9.03 52.71
N ALA A 417 -29.87 -7.99 52.00
CA ALA A 417 -28.49 -7.81 51.58
C ALA A 417 -27.98 -6.45 52.01
N GLU A 418 -26.71 -6.40 52.39
CA GLU A 418 -25.97 -5.19 52.69
C GLU A 418 -24.58 -5.29 52.06
N TYR A 419 -23.96 -4.18 51.72
CA TYR A 419 -22.64 -4.17 51.10
C TYR A 419 -21.67 -3.25 51.85
N ARG A 420 -20.37 -3.47 51.66
CA ARG A 420 -19.31 -2.55 52.09
C ARG A 420 -18.11 -2.65 51.16
N PHE A 421 -17.30 -1.60 51.12
CA PHE A 421 -15.99 -1.67 50.50
C PHE A 421 -14.96 -2.18 51.52
N VAL A 422 -14.02 -3.00 51.08
CA VAL A 422 -12.93 -3.48 51.95
C VAL A 422 -12.12 -2.30 52.48
N GLY A 423 -12.00 -2.19 53.80
CA GLY A 423 -11.51 -1.03 54.56
C GLY A 423 -12.60 -0.24 55.31
N ASP A 424 -13.87 -0.38 54.92
CA ASP A 424 -14.98 0.25 55.65
C ASP A 424 -15.45 -0.67 56.78
N GLU A 425 -15.62 -0.13 57.98
CA GLU A 425 -16.09 -0.92 59.13
C GLU A 425 -17.59 -1.27 59.05
N LYS A 426 -18.41 -0.40 58.42
CA LYS A 426 -19.87 -0.51 58.44
C LYS A 426 -20.45 -0.94 57.09
N TYR A 427 -21.45 -1.80 57.17
CA TYR A 427 -22.28 -2.21 56.03
C TYR A 427 -23.34 -1.15 55.71
N SER A 428 -23.58 -0.92 54.43
CA SER A 428 -24.57 0.00 53.86
C SER A 428 -25.65 -0.77 53.11
N GLN A 429 -26.84 -0.18 53.00
CA GLN A 429 -27.93 -0.78 52.23
C GLN A 429 -27.74 -0.55 50.73
N PRO A 430 -27.92 -1.58 49.89
CA PRO A 430 -27.90 -1.42 48.43
C PRO A 430 -29.11 -0.60 47.95
N GLU A 431 -29.03 -0.04 46.75
CA GLU A 431 -30.16 0.68 46.13
C GLU A 431 -31.35 -0.26 45.90
N SER A 432 -31.07 -1.48 45.47
CA SER A 432 -32.09 -2.52 45.31
C SER A 432 -31.48 -3.90 45.46
N PHE A 433 -32.32 -4.84 45.89
CA PHE A 433 -31.98 -6.25 46.07
C PHE A 433 -33.15 -7.14 45.65
N THR A 434 -32.92 -8.10 44.76
CA THR A 434 -33.95 -9.01 44.22
C THR A 434 -33.44 -10.44 44.11
N PHE A 435 -34.36 -11.41 44.03
CA PHE A 435 -34.07 -12.86 44.07
C PHE A 435 -34.49 -13.63 42.81
N GLY A 436 -34.43 -12.97 41.65
CA GLY A 436 -34.98 -13.53 40.41
C GLY A 436 -36.45 -13.92 40.59
N ASP A 437 -36.80 -15.16 40.26
CA ASP A 437 -38.17 -15.68 40.31
C ASP A 437 -38.56 -16.31 41.66
N ILE A 438 -37.63 -16.39 42.62
CA ILE A 438 -37.91 -16.99 43.93
C ILE A 438 -38.77 -16.04 44.79
N LYS A 439 -39.90 -16.55 45.27
CA LYS A 439 -40.78 -15.86 46.22
C LYS A 439 -40.62 -16.47 47.61
N PHE A 440 -40.45 -15.61 48.62
CA PHE A 440 -40.47 -16.03 50.01
C PHE A 440 -41.91 -15.98 50.57
N PRO A 441 -42.29 -16.89 51.50
CA PRO A 441 -41.45 -17.91 52.11
C PRO A 441 -41.10 -19.08 51.16
N ALA A 442 -39.89 -19.63 51.28
CA ALA A 442 -39.40 -20.74 50.47
C ALA A 442 -39.04 -21.94 51.36
N THR A 443 -39.59 -23.12 51.02
CA THR A 443 -39.45 -24.34 51.82
C THR A 443 -38.39 -25.27 51.23
N ILE A 444 -37.49 -25.78 52.08
CA ILE A 444 -36.43 -26.73 51.70
C ILE A 444 -36.62 -28.02 52.52
N GLY A 445 -37.08 -29.08 51.86
CA GLY A 445 -37.25 -30.39 52.48
C GLY A 445 -35.92 -31.08 52.81
N PRO A 446 -35.95 -32.13 53.66
CA PRO A 446 -34.76 -32.93 53.98
C PRO A 446 -34.07 -33.44 52.71
N THR A 447 -32.74 -33.34 52.65
CA THR A 447 -31.91 -33.72 51.48
C THR A 447 -32.23 -33.01 50.16
N GLN A 448 -33.05 -31.95 50.18
CA GLN A 448 -33.33 -31.13 49.00
C GLN A 448 -32.40 -29.92 48.92
N SER A 449 -32.19 -29.43 47.71
CA SER A 449 -31.50 -28.17 47.44
C SER A 449 -32.45 -27.11 46.88
N LEU A 450 -32.21 -25.85 47.25
CA LEU A 450 -32.82 -24.68 46.66
C LEU A 450 -31.73 -23.74 46.15
N ASP A 451 -31.84 -23.37 44.87
CA ASP A 451 -30.95 -22.41 44.24
C ASP A 451 -31.62 -21.04 44.23
N ILE A 452 -31.00 -20.07 44.90
CA ILE A 452 -31.51 -18.71 45.04
C ILE A 452 -30.62 -17.77 44.22
N PRO A 453 -31.02 -17.39 42.99
CA PRO A 453 -30.34 -16.34 42.25
C PRO A 453 -30.56 -15.01 42.96
N TYR A 454 -29.56 -14.14 42.95
CA TYR A 454 -29.66 -12.81 43.55
C TYR A 454 -29.12 -11.73 42.62
N GLU A 455 -29.63 -10.53 42.81
CA GLU A 455 -29.16 -9.31 42.17
C GLU A 455 -29.11 -8.16 43.18
N VAL A 456 -27.96 -7.52 43.29
CA VAL A 456 -27.69 -6.40 44.21
C VAL A 456 -27.21 -5.21 43.39
N ILE A 457 -27.89 -4.07 43.50
CA ILE A 457 -27.51 -2.83 42.80
C ILE A 457 -26.89 -1.86 43.80
N VAL A 458 -25.68 -1.40 43.51
CA VAL A 458 -24.92 -0.46 44.34
C VAL A 458 -24.66 0.82 43.54
N ARG A 459 -25.00 1.99 44.12
CA ARG A 459 -24.78 3.28 43.47
C ARG A 459 -23.31 3.62 43.36
N ARG A 460 -22.95 4.25 42.24
CA ARG A 460 -21.68 4.93 42.08
C ARG A 460 -21.70 6.23 42.88
N ASP A 461 -20.52 6.67 43.32
CA ASP A 461 -20.37 8.04 43.82
C ASP A 461 -20.64 9.07 42.71
N GLU A 462 -20.78 10.33 43.09
CA GLU A 462 -21.13 11.41 42.17
C GLU A 462 -20.10 11.60 41.05
N GLU A 463 -18.82 11.39 41.37
CA GLU A 463 -17.73 11.50 40.40
C GLU A 463 -17.86 10.41 39.33
N HIS A 464 -17.89 9.13 39.73
CA HIS A 464 -18.06 7.98 38.83
C HIS A 464 -19.39 8.00 38.08
N ALA A 465 -20.48 8.46 38.71
CA ALA A 465 -21.78 8.59 38.03
C ALA A 465 -21.75 9.66 36.93
N SER A 466 -20.99 10.75 37.11
CA SER A 466 -20.88 11.84 36.14
C SER A 466 -20.17 11.46 34.84
N MET A 467 -19.32 10.42 34.86
CA MET A 467 -18.61 9.94 33.67
C MET A 467 -19.52 9.21 32.68
N MET A 468 -20.71 8.79 33.11
CA MET A 468 -21.68 8.09 32.29
C MET A 468 -21.12 6.81 31.61
N LEU A 469 -20.14 6.16 32.22
CA LEU A 469 -19.48 4.97 31.68
C LEU A 469 -20.36 3.72 31.78
N THR A 470 -20.44 2.95 30.70
CA THR A 470 -21.11 1.64 30.72
C THR A 470 -20.09 0.52 30.95
N CYS A 471 -20.16 -0.13 32.11
CA CYS A 471 -19.15 -1.10 32.56
C CYS A 471 -19.65 -2.53 32.33
N TRP A 472 -19.26 -3.17 31.23
CA TRP A 472 -19.69 -4.52 30.87
C TRP A 472 -18.75 -5.60 31.41
N ASN A 473 -19.25 -6.55 32.21
CA ASN A 473 -18.50 -7.61 32.90
C ASN A 473 -17.49 -7.10 33.95
N TRP A 474 -17.65 -5.87 34.43
CA TRP A 474 -16.87 -5.31 35.53
C TRP A 474 -17.67 -4.23 36.28
N ALA A 475 -17.32 -3.96 37.53
CA ALA A 475 -17.88 -2.86 38.32
C ALA A 475 -16.88 -1.71 38.47
N LEU A 476 -17.34 -0.48 38.24
CA LEU A 476 -16.52 0.73 38.40
C LEU A 476 -16.24 1.03 39.88
N ILE A 477 -17.25 0.86 40.75
CA ILE A 477 -17.08 1.06 42.20
C ILE A 477 -16.05 0.12 42.84
N ALA A 478 -15.74 -1.00 42.17
CA ALA A 478 -14.81 -2.00 42.67
C ALA A 478 -13.39 -1.84 42.09
N LEU A 479 -13.13 -0.81 41.27
CA LEU A 479 -11.89 -0.63 40.52
C LEU A 479 -10.67 -0.59 41.45
N HIS A 480 -10.77 0.12 42.58
CA HIS A 480 -9.68 0.29 43.54
C HIS A 480 -9.87 -0.46 44.86
N ARG A 481 -11.09 -0.91 45.17
CA ARG A 481 -11.42 -1.56 46.44
C ARG A 481 -12.39 -2.71 46.20
N PRO A 482 -12.13 -3.92 46.74
CA PRO A 482 -13.10 -5.01 46.67
C PRO A 482 -14.43 -4.65 47.35
N VAL A 483 -15.51 -5.25 46.84
CA VAL A 483 -16.86 -5.10 47.39
C VAL A 483 -17.26 -6.40 48.08
N ARG A 484 -17.71 -6.31 49.33
CA ARG A 484 -18.31 -7.43 50.06
C ARG A 484 -19.79 -7.23 50.18
N VAL A 485 -20.55 -8.28 49.89
CA VAL A 485 -22.00 -8.32 50.03
C VAL A 485 -22.34 -9.37 51.08
N ARG A 486 -22.97 -8.93 52.17
CA ARG A 486 -23.49 -9.76 53.25
C ARG A 486 -24.96 -10.04 53.00
N PHE A 487 -25.30 -11.32 52.91
CA PHE A 487 -26.67 -11.80 52.83
C PHE A 487 -27.10 -12.34 54.20
N THR A 488 -28.23 -11.87 54.70
CA THR A 488 -28.86 -12.37 55.93
C THR A 488 -30.22 -12.94 55.59
N PHE A 489 -30.37 -14.26 55.75
CA PHE A 489 -31.61 -15.00 55.60
C PHE A 489 -32.19 -15.26 56.99
N LYS A 490 -33.52 -15.14 57.12
CA LYS A 490 -34.25 -15.47 58.33
C LYS A 490 -35.26 -16.56 58.05
N ASP A 491 -35.32 -17.54 58.92
CA ASP A 491 -36.39 -18.54 58.88
C ASP A 491 -37.66 -18.02 59.57
N ILE A 492 -38.69 -18.88 59.66
CA ILE A 492 -39.95 -18.56 60.33
C ILE A 492 -39.83 -18.42 61.87
N GLU A 493 -38.73 -18.91 62.47
CA GLU A 493 -38.42 -18.83 63.90
C GLU A 493 -37.44 -17.68 64.21
N ASP A 494 -37.18 -16.80 63.24
CA ASP A 494 -36.22 -15.69 63.28
C ASP A 494 -34.74 -16.13 63.48
N GLU A 495 -34.42 -17.42 63.29
CA GLU A 495 -33.04 -17.90 63.21
C GLU A 495 -32.35 -17.34 61.96
N LYS A 496 -31.10 -16.91 62.12
CA LYS A 496 -30.35 -16.19 61.09
C LYS A 496 -29.30 -17.08 60.44
N LEU A 497 -29.29 -17.05 59.12
CA LEU A 497 -28.18 -17.53 58.30
C LEU A 497 -27.50 -16.34 57.63
N VAL A 498 -26.19 -16.20 57.85
CA VAL A 498 -25.39 -15.13 57.26
C VAL A 498 -24.32 -15.72 56.34
N ILE A 499 -24.22 -15.21 55.11
CA ILE A 499 -23.15 -15.54 54.16
C ILE A 499 -22.62 -14.27 53.51
N ILE A 500 -21.32 -14.21 53.27
CA ILE A 500 -20.65 -13.07 52.64
C ILE A 500 -20.05 -13.53 51.31
N GLN A 501 -20.29 -12.77 50.25
CA GLN A 501 -19.59 -12.92 48.98
C GLN A 501 -18.75 -11.69 48.70
N GLU A 502 -17.59 -11.90 48.09
CA GLU A 502 -16.67 -10.83 47.72
C GLU A 502 -16.54 -10.75 46.20
N TYR A 503 -16.53 -9.52 45.69
CA TYR A 503 -16.17 -9.21 44.33
C TYR A 503 -14.87 -8.41 44.32
N ILE A 504 -13.89 -8.93 43.60
CA ILE A 504 -12.63 -8.25 43.31
C ILE A 504 -12.64 -7.91 41.83
N HIS A 505 -12.35 -6.65 41.50
CA HIS A 505 -12.20 -6.24 40.11
C HIS A 505 -11.10 -7.08 39.45
N GLN A 506 -11.47 -7.75 38.35
CA GLN A 506 -10.52 -8.43 37.50
C GLN A 506 -10.20 -7.46 36.36
N PRO A 507 -8.94 -7.01 36.25
CA PRO A 507 -8.51 -6.20 35.11
C PRO A 507 -8.94 -6.89 33.83
N THR A 508 -9.78 -6.22 33.07
CA THR A 508 -10.42 -6.84 31.92
C THR A 508 -9.36 -7.19 30.86
N ASN A 509 -9.61 -8.23 30.05
CA ASN A 509 -8.83 -8.52 28.84
C ASN A 509 -8.83 -7.35 27.81
N ARG A 510 -9.52 -6.24 28.11
CA ARG A 510 -9.59 -5.04 27.28
C ARG A 510 -8.41 -4.09 27.52
N LEU A 511 -7.70 -4.21 28.65
CA LEU A 511 -6.49 -3.42 28.83
C LEU A 511 -5.43 -3.92 27.86
N SER A 512 -4.94 -3.03 27.01
CA SER A 512 -3.86 -3.37 26.09
C SER A 512 -2.62 -3.81 26.88
N VAL A 513 -2.02 -4.92 26.44
CA VAL A 513 -0.81 -5.51 27.04
C VAL A 513 0.32 -5.43 26.03
N LYS A 514 1.56 -5.37 26.52
CA LYS A 514 2.75 -5.50 25.68
C LYS A 514 2.78 -6.90 25.03
N GLU A 515 2.94 -6.94 23.72
CA GLU A 515 3.13 -8.16 22.95
C GLU A 515 4.63 -8.48 22.79
N GLU A 516 4.97 -9.73 22.49
CA GLU A 516 6.37 -10.13 22.26
C GLU A 516 6.99 -9.46 21.03
N SER A 517 6.17 -9.13 20.04
CA SER A 517 6.59 -8.42 18.82
C SER A 517 6.74 -6.90 19.00
N ASP A 518 6.35 -6.35 20.16
CA ASP A 518 6.49 -4.93 20.46
C ASP A 518 7.96 -4.59 20.77
N LEU A 519 8.59 -3.82 19.89
CA LEU A 519 9.87 -3.15 20.15
C LEU A 519 9.72 -2.10 21.23
N LEU A 520 8.57 -1.41 21.27
CA LEU A 520 8.19 -0.48 22.32
C LEU A 520 6.68 -0.56 22.56
N PHE A 521 6.29 -0.61 23.83
CA PHE A 521 4.90 -0.50 24.28
C PHE A 521 4.85 0.61 25.33
N LEU A 522 4.27 1.76 24.97
CA LEU A 522 3.99 2.84 25.91
C LEU A 522 2.53 2.86 26.25
N HIS A 523 2.22 3.11 27.51
CA HIS A 523 0.85 3.27 27.98
C HIS A 523 0.76 4.39 29.01
N ILE A 524 -0.43 4.95 29.10
CA ILE A 524 -0.87 5.81 30.21
C ILE A 524 -2.22 5.31 30.67
N ASP A 525 -2.40 5.28 31.99
CA ASP A 525 -3.60 4.73 32.59
C ASP A 525 -4.47 5.83 33.21
N ASP A 526 -5.78 5.59 33.15
CA ASP A 526 -6.79 6.35 33.85
C ASP A 526 -7.23 5.61 35.10
N ALA A 527 -6.77 6.12 36.24
CA ALA A 527 -7.18 5.61 37.54
C ALA A 527 -8.69 5.72 37.74
N LEU A 528 -9.33 6.73 37.18
CA LEU A 528 -10.72 7.06 37.44
C LEU A 528 -11.66 6.28 36.52
N GLU A 529 -11.31 6.16 35.24
CA GLU A 529 -12.09 5.38 34.26
C GLU A 529 -11.74 3.88 34.24
N GLY A 530 -10.59 3.49 34.78
CA GLY A 530 -10.06 2.13 34.64
C GLY A 530 -9.66 1.79 33.20
N SER A 531 -9.28 2.81 32.40
CA SER A 531 -8.93 2.68 30.99
C SER A 531 -7.43 2.80 30.76
N ARG A 532 -6.93 2.15 29.70
CA ARG A 532 -5.52 2.23 29.27
C ARG A 532 -5.45 2.74 27.84
N SER A 533 -4.72 3.82 27.64
CA SER A 533 -4.33 4.30 26.32
C SER A 533 -2.91 3.85 26.03
N CYS A 534 -2.63 3.30 24.85
CA CYS A 534 -1.29 2.83 24.50
C CYS A 534 -0.89 3.14 23.07
N VAL A 535 0.42 3.17 22.83
CA VAL A 535 1.03 3.23 21.51
C VAL A 535 2.13 2.18 21.40
N ARG A 536 2.34 1.67 20.18
CA ARG A 536 3.25 0.55 19.93
C ARG A 536 4.18 0.85 18.76
N ILE A 537 5.42 0.38 18.88
CA ILE A 537 6.35 0.24 17.76
C ILE A 537 6.67 -1.23 17.60
N LYS A 538 6.57 -1.73 16.37
CA LYS A 538 6.82 -3.12 16.00
C LYS A 538 7.74 -3.18 14.79
N ARG A 539 8.45 -4.30 14.64
CA ARG A 539 9.02 -4.65 13.33
C ARG A 539 7.88 -4.81 12.33
N ALA A 540 8.09 -4.40 11.08
CA ALA A 540 7.08 -4.64 10.05
C ALA A 540 6.93 -6.15 9.78
N ASP A 541 5.70 -6.56 9.45
CA ASP A 541 5.37 -7.96 9.17
C ASP A 541 5.73 -8.37 7.73
N ASP A 542 6.00 -7.39 6.85
CA ASP A 542 6.26 -7.58 5.43
C ASP A 542 7.67 -7.13 5.04
N GLU A 543 8.24 -7.75 4.00
CA GLU A 543 9.63 -7.50 3.57
C GLU A 543 9.84 -6.11 2.97
N SER A 544 8.77 -5.43 2.53
CA SER A 544 8.88 -4.11 1.90
C SER A 544 9.03 -2.96 2.92
N HIS A 545 8.67 -3.20 4.18
CA HIS A 545 8.78 -2.22 5.25
C HIS A 545 9.76 -2.68 6.32
N VAL A 546 10.39 -1.72 7.01
CA VAL A 546 11.37 -1.99 8.06
C VAL A 546 10.68 -1.99 9.43
N ILE A 547 9.83 -1.00 9.68
CA ILE A 547 9.24 -0.75 10.99
C ILE A 547 7.83 -0.18 10.88
N ASN A 548 7.00 -0.48 11.87
CA ASN A 548 5.65 0.04 12.03
C ASN A 548 5.57 0.89 13.31
N VAL A 549 5.39 2.20 13.14
CA VAL A 549 5.23 3.18 14.21
C VAL A 549 3.74 3.48 14.39
N ASN A 550 3.11 2.75 15.31
CA ASN A 550 1.71 2.89 15.69
C ASN A 550 0.73 2.95 14.50
N GLY A 551 0.91 2.06 13.52
CA GLY A 551 0.11 1.96 12.29
C GLY A 551 0.80 2.54 11.05
N ASN A 552 1.82 3.39 11.20
CA ASN A 552 2.55 3.98 10.08
C ASN A 552 3.74 3.10 9.71
N ARG A 553 3.73 2.52 8.50
CA ARG A 553 4.80 1.64 8.01
C ARG A 553 5.85 2.47 7.28
N LEU A 554 7.12 2.23 7.58
CA LEU A 554 8.26 2.94 6.98
C LEU A 554 9.11 1.98 6.15
N THR A 555 9.37 2.35 4.89
CA THR A 555 10.30 1.66 4.00
C THR A 555 11.75 2.13 4.20
N VAL A 556 12.73 1.45 3.60
CA VAL A 556 14.13 1.91 3.57
C VAL A 556 14.24 3.30 2.95
N GLN A 557 13.48 3.57 1.90
CA GLN A 557 13.44 4.86 1.23
C GLN A 557 12.90 5.97 2.13
N ASP A 558 11.85 5.69 2.91
CA ASP A 558 11.34 6.65 3.89
C ASP A 558 12.38 6.99 4.97
N LEU A 559 13.13 5.99 5.44
CA LEU A 559 14.19 6.18 6.42
C LEU A 559 15.35 7.01 5.83
N ASN A 560 15.77 6.72 4.59
CA ASN A 560 16.79 7.51 3.89
C ASN A 560 16.34 8.97 3.68
N ARG A 561 15.06 9.20 3.37
CA ARG A 561 14.48 10.55 3.30
C ARG A 561 14.56 11.28 4.62
N ILE A 562 14.19 10.62 5.73
CA ILE A 562 14.28 11.20 7.08
C ILE A 562 15.71 11.62 7.37
N VAL A 563 16.70 10.77 7.08
CA VAL A 563 18.12 11.08 7.30
C VAL A 563 18.55 12.27 6.44
N TYR A 564 18.20 12.29 5.15
CA TYR A 564 18.55 13.39 4.26
C TYR A 564 17.96 14.73 4.73
N GLN A 565 16.71 14.74 5.16
CA GLN A 565 16.04 15.92 5.71
C GLN A 565 16.70 16.38 7.02
N ALA A 566 17.05 15.43 7.90
CA ALA A 566 17.80 15.68 9.13
C ALA A 566 19.19 16.28 8.86
N GLU A 567 19.94 15.74 7.89
CA GLU A 567 21.23 16.27 7.43
C GLU A 567 21.12 17.70 6.91
N LYS A 568 20.15 17.96 6.01
CA LYS A 568 19.88 19.30 5.46
C LYS A 568 19.51 20.31 6.54
N ALA A 569 18.72 19.89 7.54
CA ALA A 569 18.29 20.76 8.63
C ALA A 569 19.35 20.93 9.74
N GLY A 570 20.41 20.11 9.75
CA GLY A 570 21.37 20.05 10.84
C GLY A 570 20.74 19.59 12.16
N GLN A 571 19.74 18.71 12.11
CA GLN A 571 19.00 18.21 13.26
C GLN A 571 19.07 16.69 13.31
N SER A 572 19.37 16.12 14.48
CA SER A 572 19.45 14.67 14.67
C SER A 572 18.23 14.08 15.40
N GLU A 573 17.43 14.92 16.08
CA GLU A 573 16.08 14.57 16.54
C GLU A 573 15.09 15.12 15.51
N TYR A 574 14.60 14.26 14.62
CA TYR A 574 13.73 14.63 13.51
C TYR A 574 12.26 14.35 13.83
N ASP A 575 11.40 15.38 13.74
CA ASP A 575 9.96 15.21 13.96
C ASP A 575 9.32 14.47 12.78
N LEU A 576 8.75 13.29 13.05
CA LEU A 576 8.06 12.50 12.03
C LEU A 576 6.72 13.12 11.62
N ASN A 577 6.25 14.13 12.36
CA ASN A 577 4.87 14.63 12.31
C ASN A 577 3.85 13.52 12.51
N TYR A 578 4.26 12.45 13.20
CA TYR A 578 3.41 11.35 13.60
C TYR A 578 2.82 11.67 14.96
N GLY A 579 1.52 11.44 15.08
CA GLY A 579 0.80 11.74 16.30
C GLY A 579 -0.65 12.11 16.03
N ARG A 580 -1.50 11.82 16.99
CA ARG A 580 -2.89 12.26 16.99
C ARG A 580 -3.31 12.58 18.41
N ASP A 581 -4.08 13.64 18.57
CA ASP A 581 -4.86 13.87 19.77
C ASP A 581 -6.24 13.23 19.56
N SER A 582 -6.53 12.18 20.33
CA SER A 582 -7.82 11.48 20.32
C SER A 582 -8.83 12.11 21.28
N GLY A 583 -8.44 13.18 21.99
CA GLY A 583 -9.17 13.76 23.11
C GLY A 583 -8.74 13.14 24.44
N SER A 584 -8.73 11.81 24.55
CA SER A 584 -8.36 11.09 25.79
C SER A 584 -6.84 10.91 25.95
N TYR A 585 -6.12 10.74 24.84
CA TYR A 585 -4.66 10.68 24.82
C TYR A 585 -4.11 11.39 23.58
N LYS A 586 -2.89 11.90 23.69
CA LYS A 586 -2.13 12.45 22.57
C LYS A 586 -0.76 11.80 22.56
N TRP A 587 -0.23 11.53 21.36
CA TRP A 587 1.12 11.01 21.22
C TRP A 587 1.87 11.71 20.10
N LYS A 588 3.20 11.69 20.20
CA LYS A 588 4.14 12.21 19.20
C LYS A 588 5.31 11.26 19.05
N ALA A 589 5.93 11.24 17.88
CA ALA A 589 7.13 10.45 17.62
C ALA A 589 8.19 11.22 16.84
N TRP A 590 9.44 10.97 17.18
CA TRP A 590 10.62 11.50 16.53
C TRP A 590 11.52 10.35 16.08
N ALA A 591 12.15 10.50 14.92
CA ALA A 591 13.25 9.65 14.50
C ALA A 591 14.55 10.20 15.06
N LEU A 592 15.36 9.31 15.62
CA LEU A 592 16.71 9.62 16.10
C LEU A 592 17.69 9.22 15.00
N VAL A 593 18.37 10.23 14.46
CA VAL A 593 19.25 10.12 13.30
C VAL A 593 20.70 10.23 13.73
N ASP A 594 21.49 9.23 13.39
CA ASP A 594 22.94 9.28 13.46
C ASP A 594 23.46 9.89 12.16
N LEU A 595 23.96 11.13 12.24
CA LEU A 595 24.51 11.86 11.09
C LEU A 595 25.90 11.35 10.66
N SER A 596 26.62 10.63 11.51
CA SER A 596 27.90 9.98 11.18
C SER A 596 27.65 8.72 10.34
N CYS A 597 26.71 7.90 10.81
CA CYS A 597 26.30 6.67 10.14
C CYS A 597 25.23 6.88 9.04
N ARG A 598 24.72 8.11 8.89
CA ARG A 598 23.63 8.48 7.96
C ARG A 598 22.43 7.54 8.06
N ARG A 599 21.95 7.27 9.27
CA ARG A 599 20.83 6.33 9.48
C ARG A 599 19.92 6.70 10.64
N VAL A 600 18.68 6.24 10.58
CA VAL A 600 17.76 6.25 11.73
C VAL A 600 18.15 5.08 12.62
N TYR A 601 18.56 5.35 13.85
CA TYR A 601 18.96 4.31 14.80
C TYR A 601 17.87 3.96 15.81
N GLY A 602 16.93 4.88 16.03
CA GLY A 602 15.83 4.65 16.95
C GLY A 602 14.68 5.62 16.77
N PHE A 603 13.60 5.33 17.47
CA PHE A 603 12.39 6.13 17.51
C PHE A 603 12.12 6.51 18.94
N LYS A 604 11.94 7.80 19.17
CA LYS A 604 11.53 8.35 20.46
C LYS A 604 10.05 8.64 20.41
N MET A 605 9.30 8.16 21.40
CA MET A 605 7.87 8.40 21.51
C MET A 605 7.53 9.10 22.81
N LEU A 606 6.56 10.00 22.74
CA LEU A 606 5.94 10.65 23.88
C LEU A 606 4.44 10.38 23.84
N LEU A 607 3.88 9.85 24.91
CA LEU A 607 2.45 9.60 25.13
C LEU A 607 2.01 10.40 26.35
N GLU A 608 0.99 11.23 26.17
CA GLU A 608 0.46 12.15 27.18
C GLU A 608 -1.08 12.08 27.21
N ARG A 609 -1.68 12.66 28.25
CA ARG A 609 -3.13 12.90 28.27
C ARG A 609 -3.56 13.84 27.15
N GLY A 610 -4.70 13.54 26.53
CA GLY A 610 -5.24 14.30 25.42
C GLY A 610 -5.87 15.61 25.88
N SER A 611 -6.28 16.43 24.91
CA SER A 611 -6.77 17.81 25.19
C SER A 611 -8.06 17.89 26.00
N THR A 612 -8.88 16.83 26.03
CA THR A 612 -10.14 16.84 26.80
C THR A 612 -9.94 16.51 28.28
N SER A 613 -8.75 16.03 28.67
CA SER A 613 -8.44 15.73 30.07
C SER A 613 -8.22 17.02 30.87
N ARG A 614 -8.90 17.14 32.02
CA ARG A 614 -8.84 18.33 32.88
C ARG A 614 -7.47 18.55 33.55
N LYS A 615 -6.66 17.48 33.69
CA LYS A 615 -5.33 17.52 34.31
C LYS A 615 -4.38 16.62 33.53
N ASN A 616 -3.15 17.10 33.28
CA ASN A 616 -2.08 16.30 32.71
C ASN A 616 -1.28 15.65 33.86
N ASN A 617 -1.73 14.47 34.29
CA ASN A 617 -1.16 13.75 35.44
C ASN A 617 -0.43 12.45 35.06
N SER A 618 -0.44 12.08 33.78
CA SER A 618 0.21 10.87 33.27
C SER A 618 0.97 11.17 31.99
N VAL A 619 2.21 10.70 31.92
CA VAL A 619 3.06 10.79 30.73
C VAL A 619 3.99 9.58 30.65
N ALA A 620 4.18 9.07 29.45
CA ALA A 620 5.12 8.01 29.16
C ALA A 620 6.01 8.42 27.98
N MET A 621 7.32 8.31 28.14
CA MET A 621 8.30 8.55 27.10
C MET A 621 9.22 7.34 26.99
N GLY A 622 9.43 6.84 25.78
CA GLY A 622 10.30 5.68 25.57
C GLY A 622 10.88 5.64 24.17
N TYR A 623 11.74 4.65 23.97
CA TYR A 623 12.61 4.54 22.82
C TYR A 623 12.50 3.14 22.22
N ALA A 624 12.46 3.06 20.90
CA ALA A 624 12.50 1.80 20.15
C ALA A 624 13.71 1.79 19.22
N ALA A 625 14.47 0.70 19.19
CA ALA A 625 15.55 0.55 18.22
C ALA A 625 14.98 0.39 16.81
N CYS A 626 15.56 1.11 15.85
CA CYS A 626 15.28 0.84 14.45
C CYS A 626 16.02 -0.45 14.07
N PRO A 627 15.34 -1.44 13.48
CA PRO A 627 16.03 -2.58 12.89
C PRO A 627 17.11 -2.12 11.92
N ILE A 628 18.23 -2.85 11.87
CA ILE A 628 19.26 -2.58 10.87
C ILE A 628 18.63 -2.84 9.51
N TYR A 629 18.63 -1.80 8.68
CA TYR A 629 18.21 -1.85 7.29
C TYR A 629 19.42 -1.62 6.40
N GLU A 630 19.48 -2.34 5.30
CA GLU A 630 20.53 -2.17 4.30
C GLU A 630 20.05 -1.17 3.27
N SER A 631 20.92 -0.24 2.90
CA SER A 631 20.56 0.85 1.99
C SER A 631 20.32 0.41 0.54
N HIS A 632 20.72 -0.81 0.14
CA HIS A 632 20.55 -1.26 -1.24
C HIS A 632 20.52 -2.78 -1.47
N VAL A 633 19.67 -3.15 -2.43
CA VAL A 633 19.77 -4.37 -3.23
C VAL A 633 20.39 -3.96 -4.59
N ASP A 634 21.35 -4.72 -5.10
CA ASP A 634 21.94 -4.48 -6.42
C ASP A 634 21.03 -4.95 -7.57
N GLU A 635 21.50 -4.76 -8.80
CA GLU A 635 20.75 -5.08 -10.02
C GLU A 635 20.50 -6.60 -10.19
N ASP A 636 21.26 -7.45 -9.48
CA ASP A 636 21.11 -8.91 -9.46
C ASP A 636 20.20 -9.41 -8.32
N GLY A 637 19.66 -8.49 -7.51
CA GLY A 637 18.86 -8.85 -6.34
C GLY A 637 19.71 -9.17 -5.10
N GLU A 638 21.02 -8.95 -5.15
CA GLU A 638 21.94 -9.20 -4.05
C GLU A 638 22.09 -7.96 -3.18
N VAL A 639 21.98 -8.17 -1.87
CA VAL A 639 22.13 -7.10 -0.90
C VAL A 639 23.60 -6.66 -0.86
N VAL A 640 23.86 -5.39 -1.17
CA VAL A 640 25.21 -4.81 -1.03
C VAL A 640 25.47 -4.64 0.47
N LYS A 641 26.19 -5.59 1.06
CA LYS A 641 26.55 -5.54 2.48
C LYS A 641 27.39 -4.29 2.77
N GLU A 642 26.84 -3.42 3.61
CA GLU A 642 27.55 -2.25 4.15
C GLU A 642 28.78 -2.72 4.94
N THR A 643 29.96 -2.56 4.34
CA THR A 643 31.25 -2.98 4.91
C THR A 643 31.94 -1.88 5.69
N GLU A 644 31.63 -0.62 5.41
CA GLU A 644 32.23 0.53 6.10
C GLU A 644 31.51 0.79 7.44
N MET A 645 32.27 0.61 8.53
CA MET A 645 31.81 0.92 9.88
C MET A 645 32.19 2.34 10.27
N ARG A 646 31.29 3.04 10.95
CA ARG A 646 31.50 4.42 11.42
C ARG A 646 31.22 4.57 12.92
N PRO A 647 31.89 5.51 13.60
CA PRO A 647 31.61 5.79 15.01
C PRO A 647 30.20 6.34 15.17
N ILE A 648 29.53 5.93 16.25
CA ILE A 648 28.18 6.37 16.58
C ILE A 648 28.18 7.86 16.93
N ARG A 649 27.21 8.59 16.40
CA ARG A 649 26.84 9.92 16.88
C ARG A 649 25.37 9.91 17.30
N TYR A 650 25.14 9.83 18.62
CA TYR A 650 23.79 9.93 19.18
C TYR A 650 23.15 11.28 18.87
N ALA A 651 21.82 11.27 18.75
CA ALA A 651 21.06 12.46 18.44
C ALA A 651 21.05 13.45 19.62
N ASP A 652 21.21 14.73 19.31
CA ASP A 652 20.98 15.85 20.22
C ASP A 652 19.47 16.01 20.49
N GLU A 653 18.98 15.37 21.56
CA GLU A 653 17.58 15.39 21.96
C GLU A 653 17.17 16.73 22.59
N LYS A 654 16.20 17.42 21.98
CA LYS A 654 15.65 18.69 22.47
C LYS A 654 14.40 18.49 23.29
N ILE A 655 13.54 17.54 22.89
CA ILE A 655 12.28 17.27 23.59
C ILE A 655 12.58 16.50 24.87
N LYS A 656 12.10 16.97 26.02
CA LYS A 656 12.25 16.26 27.29
C LYS A 656 10.92 15.68 27.72
N CYS A 657 10.96 14.62 28.53
CA CYS A 657 9.76 14.09 29.18
C CYS A 657 9.16 15.22 30.06
N PRO A 658 7.91 15.64 29.80
CA PRO A 658 7.24 16.67 30.59
C PRO A 658 7.23 16.35 32.08
N GLU A 659 7.26 17.40 32.90
CA GLU A 659 6.95 17.27 34.32
C GLU A 659 5.43 17.30 34.48
N VAL A 660 4.89 16.25 35.11
CA VAL A 660 3.47 16.13 35.43
C VAL A 660 3.33 16.06 36.94
N GLU A 661 2.27 16.67 37.47
CA GLU A 661 1.90 16.50 38.87
C GLU A 661 1.47 15.04 39.08
N VAL A 662 2.31 14.29 39.79
CA VAL A 662 2.00 12.90 40.13
C VAL A 662 0.80 12.93 41.07
N THR A 663 -0.33 12.40 40.62
CA THR A 663 -1.46 12.16 41.51
C THR A 663 -0.99 11.17 42.58
N ASP A 664 -1.17 11.52 43.87
CA ASP A 664 -0.79 10.64 44.99
C ASP A 664 -1.27 9.22 44.70
N ALA A 665 -0.41 8.24 44.96
CA ALA A 665 -0.74 6.83 44.77
C ALA A 665 -2.04 6.54 45.55
N LEU A 666 -3.11 6.18 44.83
CA LEU A 666 -4.36 5.75 45.45
C LEU A 666 -4.03 4.66 46.46
N LYS A 667 -4.31 4.92 47.74
CA LYS A 667 -4.08 3.95 48.82
C LYS A 667 -5.13 2.85 48.70
N VAL A 668 -4.80 1.83 47.92
CA VAL A 668 -5.62 0.62 47.75
C VAL A 668 -5.53 -0.22 49.02
N ILE A 669 -6.67 -0.43 49.69
CA ILE A 669 -6.78 -1.37 50.82
C ILE A 669 -7.18 -2.72 50.22
N GLU A 670 -6.26 -3.67 50.25
CA GLU A 670 -6.45 -4.98 49.61
C GLU A 670 -7.34 -5.91 50.45
N ASP A 671 -7.21 -5.90 51.78
CA ASP A 671 -7.98 -6.77 52.69
C ASP A 671 -8.21 -6.13 54.07
N ASP A 672 -9.17 -6.66 54.83
CA ASP A 672 -9.45 -6.35 56.23
C ASP A 672 -10.01 -7.56 57.00
N GLY A 673 -9.94 -7.49 58.33
CA GLY A 673 -10.39 -8.54 59.24
C GLY A 673 -11.78 -8.34 59.85
N TYR A 674 -12.60 -7.41 59.34
CA TYR A 674 -13.89 -7.07 60.00
C TYR A 674 -14.93 -8.20 59.91
N ASP A 675 -14.83 -9.07 58.91
CA ASP A 675 -15.74 -10.21 58.72
C ASP A 675 -15.19 -11.53 59.28
N ASP A 676 -14.00 -11.51 59.89
CA ASP A 676 -13.32 -12.70 60.40
C ASP A 676 -14.06 -13.28 61.61
N GLU A 677 -13.98 -14.59 61.78
CA GLU A 677 -14.44 -15.20 63.02
C GLU A 677 -13.48 -14.79 64.15
N LYS A 678 -14.01 -14.10 65.17
CA LYS A 678 -13.24 -13.86 66.39
C LYS A 678 -12.91 -15.22 67.03
N PRO A 679 -11.65 -15.51 67.38
CA PRO A 679 -11.31 -16.74 68.08
C PRO A 679 -12.17 -16.86 69.34
N LEU A 680 -12.80 -18.02 69.55
CA LEU A 680 -13.48 -18.31 70.80
C LEU A 680 -12.44 -18.20 71.93
N PRO A 681 -12.71 -17.45 73.02
CA PRO A 681 -11.83 -17.47 74.18
C PRO A 681 -11.75 -18.92 74.70
N PRO A 682 -10.56 -19.41 75.11
CA PRO A 682 -10.42 -20.76 75.61
C PRO A 682 -11.37 -20.97 76.79
N PRO A 683 -12.03 -22.15 76.89
CA PRO A 683 -12.98 -22.40 77.97
C PRO A 683 -12.28 -22.25 79.33
N PRO A 684 -12.94 -21.65 80.34
CA PRO A 684 -12.33 -21.43 81.65
C PRO A 684 -11.93 -22.78 82.26
N THR A 685 -10.65 -22.92 82.58
CA THR A 685 -10.08 -24.10 83.21
C THR A 685 -10.74 -24.27 84.58
N ALA A 686 -11.59 -25.30 84.72
CA ALA A 686 -12.14 -25.67 86.01
C ALA A 686 -11.00 -26.14 86.93
N VAL A 687 -10.78 -25.40 88.01
CA VAL A 687 -9.84 -25.78 89.08
C VAL A 687 -10.42 -26.98 89.81
N VAL A 688 -9.88 -28.17 89.54
CA VAL A 688 -10.08 -29.33 90.42
C VAL A 688 -8.91 -29.36 91.40
N SER A 689 -9.24 -29.09 92.66
CA SER A 689 -8.37 -29.23 93.82
C SER A 689 -8.00 -30.69 94.07
N ILE A 690 -6.72 -31.02 93.98
CA ILE A 690 -6.16 -32.22 94.63
C ILE A 690 -4.89 -31.80 95.37
N ALA A 691 -4.98 -31.79 96.69
CA ALA A 691 -3.85 -31.78 97.59
C ALA A 691 -3.37 -33.23 97.78
N ALA A 692 -2.11 -33.53 97.45
CA ALA A 692 -1.21 -34.37 98.24
C ALA A 692 0.14 -34.59 97.53
N ALA A 693 1.19 -34.30 98.28
CA ALA A 693 2.53 -34.91 98.24
C ALA A 693 3.42 -34.67 97.00
N ALA A 694 4.30 -33.69 97.18
CA ALA A 694 5.59 -33.56 96.51
C ALA A 694 6.50 -34.77 96.81
N VAL A 695 7.08 -35.38 95.76
CA VAL A 695 8.39 -36.06 95.83
C VAL A 695 9.11 -35.89 94.49
N THR A 696 10.29 -35.27 94.57
CA THR A 696 11.45 -35.35 93.65
C THR A 696 11.33 -34.79 92.23
N ALA A 697 11.81 -33.56 92.11
CA ALA A 697 12.51 -33.05 90.94
C ALA A 697 13.78 -33.90 90.65
N THR A 698 13.71 -34.81 89.67
CA THR A 698 14.89 -35.40 89.00
C THR A 698 14.53 -36.03 87.64
N ALA A 699 13.97 -35.25 86.71
CA ALA A 699 13.75 -35.74 85.33
C ALA A 699 13.71 -34.64 84.24
N ALA A 700 14.29 -33.46 84.48
CA ALA A 700 14.31 -32.37 83.49
C ALA A 700 15.41 -32.50 82.41
N THR A 701 16.20 -33.58 82.41
CA THR A 701 17.29 -33.79 81.45
C THR A 701 17.16 -35.07 80.60
N ALA A 702 16.05 -35.80 80.70
CA ALA A 702 15.73 -36.94 79.84
C ALA A 702 14.63 -36.64 78.79
N ALA A 703 13.79 -35.62 79.02
CA ALA A 703 12.67 -35.27 78.13
C ALA A 703 13.07 -34.49 76.87
N ILE A 704 14.31 -33.99 76.76
CA ILE A 704 14.79 -33.29 75.55
C ILE A 704 15.39 -34.27 74.52
N SER A 705 15.67 -35.53 74.91
CA SER A 705 16.20 -36.57 74.01
C SER A 705 15.09 -37.42 73.34
N GLU A 706 13.88 -37.50 73.94
CA GLU A 706 12.76 -38.25 73.36
C GLU A 706 11.95 -37.49 72.30
N VAL A 707 11.93 -36.15 72.35
CA VAL A 707 11.24 -35.33 71.33
C VAL A 707 12.00 -35.34 69.99
N ALA A 708 13.34 -35.42 70.02
CA ALA A 708 14.15 -35.50 68.80
C ALA A 708 14.13 -36.89 68.12
N LYS A 709 13.77 -37.96 68.84
CA LYS A 709 13.53 -39.30 68.27
C LYS A 709 12.08 -39.54 67.81
N ALA A 710 11.12 -38.78 68.32
CA ALA A 710 9.72 -38.85 67.88
C ALA A 710 9.46 -38.10 66.56
N THR A 711 10.25 -37.09 66.23
CA THR A 711 10.14 -36.36 64.96
C THR A 711 10.81 -37.06 63.78
N SER A 712 11.67 -38.06 64.00
CA SER A 712 12.30 -38.83 62.92
C SER A 712 11.63 -40.18 62.64
N SER A 713 10.65 -40.61 63.45
CA SER A 713 9.88 -41.85 63.24
C SER A 713 8.45 -41.62 62.73
N LEU A 714 7.95 -40.37 62.73
CA LEU A 714 6.63 -40.04 62.23
C LEU A 714 6.58 -39.92 60.69
N ASP A 715 7.69 -39.51 60.06
CA ASP A 715 7.75 -39.37 58.59
C ASP A 715 7.77 -40.71 57.87
N THR A 716 8.30 -41.78 58.48
CA THR A 716 8.37 -43.10 57.83
C THR A 716 7.06 -43.90 57.95
N ALA A 717 6.26 -43.69 58.99
CA ALA A 717 4.98 -44.39 59.21
C ALA A 717 3.81 -43.75 58.44
N VAL A 718 3.84 -42.43 58.22
CA VAL A 718 2.84 -41.73 57.41
C VAL A 718 3.05 -42.02 55.92
N PHE A 719 4.30 -42.20 55.46
CA PHE A 719 4.57 -42.53 54.05
C PHE A 719 4.18 -43.98 53.67
N SER A 720 4.38 -44.94 54.58
CA SER A 720 4.09 -46.36 54.32
C SER A 720 2.60 -46.73 54.46
N SER A 721 1.85 -46.04 55.32
CA SER A 721 0.37 -46.16 55.39
C SER A 721 -0.34 -45.48 54.21
N SER A 722 0.27 -44.44 53.64
CA SER A 722 -0.27 -43.76 52.45
C SER A 722 -0.16 -44.63 51.19
N MET A 723 0.90 -45.43 51.05
CA MET A 723 1.14 -46.26 49.88
C MET A 723 0.20 -47.48 49.80
N THR A 724 -0.04 -48.16 50.92
CA THR A 724 -1.00 -49.29 51.00
C THR A 724 -2.45 -48.85 50.78
N THR A 725 -2.79 -47.60 51.10
CA THR A 725 -4.11 -47.01 50.84
C THR A 725 -4.26 -46.60 49.36
N LEU A 726 -3.15 -46.27 48.69
CA LEU A 726 -3.08 -45.98 47.25
C LEU A 726 -3.15 -47.25 46.41
N GLU A 727 -2.46 -48.32 46.82
CA GLU A 727 -2.52 -49.65 46.18
C GLU A 727 -3.94 -50.23 46.25
N LYS A 728 -4.62 -50.14 47.40
CA LYS A 728 -6.04 -50.54 47.50
C LYS A 728 -6.98 -49.68 46.64
N ARG A 729 -6.68 -48.40 46.44
CA ARG A 729 -7.47 -47.53 45.55
C ARG A 729 -7.22 -47.87 44.08
N LEU A 730 -5.99 -48.22 43.71
CA LEU A 730 -5.61 -48.69 42.37
C LEU A 730 -6.24 -50.05 42.05
N GLU A 731 -6.20 -51.02 42.96
CA GLU A 731 -6.90 -52.30 42.79
C GLU A 731 -8.42 -52.11 42.66
N SER A 732 -9.01 -51.16 43.40
CA SER A 732 -10.44 -50.83 43.27
C SER A 732 -10.78 -50.14 41.93
N LEU A 733 -9.83 -49.39 41.37
CA LEU A 733 -9.98 -48.75 40.07
C LEU A 733 -9.88 -49.78 38.94
N ASP A 734 -8.95 -50.73 39.01
CA ASP A 734 -8.84 -51.81 38.03
C ASP A 734 -10.09 -52.71 38.00
N VAL A 735 -10.66 -53.03 39.17
CA VAL A 735 -11.93 -53.79 39.24
C VAL A 735 -13.11 -53.00 38.65
N ASN A 736 -13.13 -51.68 38.81
CA ASN A 736 -14.18 -50.83 38.25
C ASN A 736 -14.01 -50.63 36.73
N VAL A 737 -12.79 -50.52 36.24
CA VAL A 737 -12.47 -50.44 34.80
C VAL A 737 -12.79 -51.76 34.10
N ALA A 738 -12.47 -52.90 34.71
CA ALA A 738 -12.88 -54.22 34.19
C ALA A 738 -14.40 -54.36 34.12
N ARG A 739 -15.14 -53.90 35.15
CA ARG A 739 -16.61 -53.88 35.12
C ARG A 739 -17.18 -52.95 34.05
N MET A 740 -16.57 -51.79 33.83
CA MET A 740 -16.98 -50.87 32.75
C MET A 740 -16.71 -51.47 31.38
N ALA A 741 -15.59 -52.17 31.19
CA ALA A 741 -15.28 -52.87 29.94
C ALA A 741 -16.30 -53.99 29.65
N THR A 742 -16.62 -54.83 30.64
CA THR A 742 -17.65 -55.88 30.47
C THR A 742 -19.06 -55.32 30.25
N ALA A 743 -19.38 -54.17 30.85
CA ALA A 743 -20.64 -53.48 30.61
C ALA A 743 -20.70 -52.89 29.19
N LEU A 744 -19.59 -52.35 28.68
CA LEU A 744 -19.46 -51.85 27.31
C LEU A 744 -19.54 -52.98 26.28
N GLU A 745 -18.88 -54.12 26.51
CA GLU A 745 -18.99 -55.31 25.65
C GLU A 745 -20.43 -55.81 25.56
N LYS A 746 -21.14 -55.89 26.71
CA LYS A 746 -22.57 -56.23 26.71
C LYS A 746 -23.44 -55.21 25.99
N LEU A 747 -23.08 -53.93 26.03
CA LEU A 747 -23.83 -52.87 25.37
C LEU A 747 -23.57 -52.89 23.85
N VAL A 748 -22.35 -53.23 23.43
CA VAL A 748 -21.99 -53.48 22.03
C VAL A 748 -22.69 -54.72 21.48
N ASP A 749 -22.75 -55.82 22.24
CA ASP A 749 -23.51 -57.02 21.85
C ASP A 749 -25.00 -56.73 21.67
N ILE A 750 -25.60 -55.93 22.57
CA ILE A 750 -27.01 -55.49 22.48
C ILE A 750 -27.24 -54.57 21.26
N LEU A 751 -26.26 -53.75 20.89
CA LEU A 751 -26.35 -52.86 19.72
C LEU A 751 -26.04 -53.56 18.39
N SER A 752 -25.50 -54.79 18.43
CA SER A 752 -25.15 -55.59 17.25
C SER A 752 -26.20 -56.65 16.87
N GLN A 753 -27.25 -56.81 17.69
CA GLN A 753 -28.50 -57.51 17.34
C GLN A 753 -29.53 -56.50 16.81
#